data_AF-A0A5S3X544-F1
#
_entry.id   AF-A0A5S3X544-F1
#
_cell.length_a   1.000
_cell.length_b   1.000
_cell.length_c   1.000
_cell.angle_alpha   90.00
_cell.angle_beta   90.00
_cell.angle_gamma   90.00
#
_symmetry.space_group_name_H-M   'P 1'
#
loop_
_entity.id
_entity.type
_entity.pdbx_description
1 polymer ?
#
loop_
_entity_poly.entity_id
_entity_poly.type
_entity_poly.pdbx_seq_one_letter_code
_entity_poly.pdbx_strand_id
1 'polypeptide(L)'
;MKKSLLGICLLSTVSTITAAHEKTETAHSSAYLLSNQSQSIYQVGFTSDEQKADYLAQYHDAMIEARDRYLLLTLNQSEANILRSAGVLIFPRPDIATQRLVAPTASIRSDSVDQVSGIPNFPCYPTLAETHQMALQLAKTYPDFVELKQIGPSWEKSQGLGGHDLTVLVLKNKKKNKWRKRPALYMQGALHAREYTPGATTIKFAKYLLENRETNADVNWILNQREIHILLIANPDGRIQAEQGLSWRKNTNTAYCAINESMRGVDLNRNFDFAWASPIGGSTDDQCGMSFHGPSAASEPETQAIQTYLHSLFRDRRGDQLVDPAPLNTQGVFLDLHSFSRYVMWPWSSELDPSPNDPQLSMMGHRLAAYNNYLAFQTKERFKTGGSADGYAYGQFGVAAFTFELGNTFFESCANFEGEIFPNNLNALIYAAKVANRPYKLPGGPQIVDLRLQGAGREAIPAGTPVQIKAIVADDHFGPSLVGEAPPSEAIKKVELTIKKKGKHIKRRIMLPAADGLFDSASEAIDYTLDTGRWRNGKYTLTLRAQDISGQWGTKYAKYLTIDNSVDATNETPVADFTLQCGYGICGFDGTASQDDGEGLTYRWTFEGERFYGIYHGQQVEIEYFSAGNYSLTLQVEDSYGYRNIKTAHLELDGLRPPVGLFDYQCNGLTCDFDSSASYDPDGEIIGRYWQFGSDTPFEPGAEKMTHTFPQAGEYMIAFVVIDNHYEFHEIYQTISVVNN
;
A
#
# COMPACT_ATOMS: atom_id res chain seq x y z
N MET A 1 12.11 -37.46 -65.23
CA MET A 1 11.60 -36.93 -66.52
C MET A 1 10.39 -36.04 -66.20
N LYS A 2 10.50 -34.71 -66.33
CA LYS A 2 9.94 -33.86 -67.43
C LYS A 2 8.39 -33.95 -67.48
N LYS A 3 7.55 -32.91 -67.35
CA LYS A 3 7.55 -31.44 -67.61
C LYS A 3 6.42 -30.82 -66.73
N SER A 4 6.51 -29.63 -66.10
CA SER A 4 6.44 -28.24 -66.60
C SER A 4 5.18 -27.90 -67.42
N LEU A 5 4.29 -27.04 -66.89
CA LEU A 5 3.81 -25.85 -67.61
C LEU A 5 3.25 -24.77 -66.65
N LEU A 6 3.63 -23.53 -66.97
CA LEU A 6 3.34 -22.24 -66.34
C LEU A 6 1.86 -21.82 -66.43
N GLY A 7 1.42 -21.04 -65.43
CA GLY A 7 0.24 -20.18 -65.49
C GLY A 7 0.40 -18.98 -64.58
N ILE A 8 0.73 -17.83 -65.18
CA ILE A 8 0.92 -16.50 -64.59
C ILE A 8 -0.44 -15.94 -64.15
N CYS A 9 -0.54 -15.36 -62.95
CA CYS A 9 -1.55 -14.33 -62.67
C CYS A 9 -1.03 -13.28 -61.68
N LEU A 10 -1.40 -12.03 -61.96
CA LEU A 10 -0.85 -10.80 -61.43
C LEU A 10 -1.07 -10.62 -59.92
N LEU A 11 -0.02 -10.23 -59.20
CA LEU A 11 -0.11 -9.60 -57.88
C LEU A 11 -0.10 -8.07 -58.08
N SER A 12 -1.23 -7.44 -57.77
CA SER A 12 -1.33 -5.99 -57.59
C SER A 12 -0.64 -5.60 -56.29
N THR A 13 0.44 -4.84 -56.40
CA THR A 13 1.12 -4.19 -55.27
C THR A 13 0.28 -3.03 -54.75
N VAL A 14 -0.28 -3.16 -53.55
CA VAL A 14 -0.68 -2.01 -52.73
C VAL A 14 0.48 -1.76 -51.78
N SER A 15 1.26 -0.73 -52.06
CA SER A 15 2.30 -0.22 -51.15
C SER A 15 1.62 0.52 -50.00
N THR A 16 1.44 -0.16 -48.87
CA THR A 16 1.27 0.52 -47.58
C THR A 16 2.66 0.78 -47.02
N ILE A 17 3.10 2.04 -47.08
CA ILE A 17 4.27 2.52 -46.36
C ILE A 17 3.90 2.53 -44.87
N THR A 18 4.20 1.46 -44.16
CA THR A 18 4.32 1.50 -42.70
C THR A 18 5.73 1.99 -42.40
N ALA A 19 5.85 3.28 -42.09
CA ALA A 19 7.06 3.82 -41.48
C ALA A 19 7.24 3.12 -40.13
N ALA A 20 8.18 2.19 -40.07
CA ALA A 20 8.70 1.67 -38.82
C ALA A 20 9.38 2.83 -38.10
N HIS A 21 8.71 3.41 -37.10
CA HIS A 21 9.42 4.11 -36.03
C HIS A 21 10.06 3.01 -35.18
N GLU A 22 11.31 2.66 -35.51
CA GLU A 22 12.22 2.04 -34.54
C GLU A 22 12.37 3.01 -33.37
N LYS A 23 11.58 2.82 -32.31
CA LYS A 23 11.95 3.30 -30.99
C LYS A 23 13.16 2.46 -30.58
N THR A 24 14.35 3.03 -30.73
CA THR A 24 15.55 2.57 -30.04
C THR A 24 15.26 2.63 -28.53
N GLU A 25 14.90 1.49 -27.94
CA GLU A 25 15.03 1.28 -26.49
C GLU A 25 16.53 1.28 -26.17
N THR A 26 17.06 2.46 -25.85
CA THR A 26 18.33 2.54 -25.15
C THR A 26 18.11 2.00 -23.74
N ALA A 27 18.55 0.76 -23.53
CA ALA A 27 18.79 0.23 -22.20
C ALA A 27 19.84 1.14 -21.51
N HIS A 28 19.37 2.13 -20.76
CA HIS A 28 20.21 2.97 -19.92
C HIS A 28 20.60 2.16 -18.68
N SER A 29 21.59 1.28 -18.85
CA SER A 29 22.44 0.81 -17.77
C SER A 29 23.10 2.03 -17.14
N SER A 30 22.62 2.45 -15.97
CA SER A 30 23.26 3.45 -15.13
C SER A 30 24.43 2.80 -14.38
N ALA A 31 25.49 2.48 -15.12
CA ALA A 31 26.84 2.32 -14.61
C ALA A 31 27.67 3.50 -15.12
N TYR A 32 27.54 4.65 -14.47
CA TYR A 32 28.41 5.81 -14.71
C TYR A 32 29.07 6.23 -13.40
N LEU A 33 30.35 5.88 -13.30
CA LEU A 33 31.41 6.48 -12.51
C LEU A 33 30.97 7.61 -11.58
N LEU A 34 31.03 7.34 -10.27
CA LEU A 34 31.02 8.32 -9.19
C LEU A 34 32.13 9.36 -9.42
N SER A 35 31.79 10.42 -10.15
CA SER A 35 32.40 11.71 -9.95
C SER A 35 31.63 12.40 -8.81
N ASN A 36 32.36 13.18 -8.04
CA ASN A 36 31.97 13.96 -6.87
C ASN A 36 30.86 15.00 -7.16
N GLN A 37 29.72 14.60 -7.75
CA GLN A 37 28.62 15.49 -8.08
C GLN A 37 27.65 15.59 -6.90
N SER A 38 27.43 16.82 -6.43
CA SER A 38 26.43 17.13 -5.42
C SER A 38 25.04 16.74 -5.95
N GLN A 39 24.36 15.82 -5.28
CA GLN A 39 22.95 15.57 -5.51
C GLN A 39 22.11 16.73 -4.98
N SER A 40 21.02 17.05 -5.68
CA SER A 40 20.05 18.07 -5.30
C SER A 40 18.65 17.48 -5.34
N ILE A 41 17.72 18.07 -4.58
CA ILE A 41 16.32 17.65 -4.59
C ILE A 41 15.61 18.37 -5.74
N TYR A 42 14.86 17.59 -6.51
CA TYR A 42 14.06 18.04 -7.62
C TYR A 42 12.61 17.62 -7.43
N GLN A 43 11.71 18.51 -7.82
CA GLN A 43 10.32 18.18 -8.03
C GLN A 43 10.15 17.78 -9.49
N VAL A 44 9.59 16.60 -9.71
CA VAL A 44 9.27 16.07 -11.04
C VAL A 44 7.76 15.99 -11.15
N GLY A 45 7.18 16.89 -11.94
CA GLY A 45 5.75 16.94 -12.20
C GLY A 45 5.32 15.84 -13.17
N PHE A 46 4.10 15.34 -12.99
CA PHE A 46 3.46 14.42 -13.92
C PHE A 46 1.99 14.79 -14.13
N THR A 47 1.44 14.39 -15.29
CA THR A 47 0.09 14.73 -15.73
C THR A 47 -0.86 13.52 -15.73
N SER A 48 -0.33 12.31 -15.58
CA SER A 48 -1.09 11.07 -15.50
C SER A 48 -0.51 10.08 -14.48
N ASP A 49 -1.34 9.16 -14.00
CA ASP A 49 -0.90 8.07 -13.12
C ASP A 49 0.08 7.08 -13.81
N GLU A 50 0.03 7.01 -15.13
CA GLU A 50 0.98 6.24 -15.96
C GLU A 50 2.36 6.90 -15.94
N GLN A 51 2.43 8.21 -16.16
CA GLN A 51 3.69 8.95 -16.08
C GLN A 51 4.28 8.92 -14.65
N LYS A 52 3.43 9.00 -13.62
CA LYS A 52 3.84 8.75 -12.24
C LYS A 52 4.45 7.35 -12.10
N ALA A 53 3.80 6.32 -12.66
CA ALA A 53 4.30 4.94 -12.63
C ALA A 53 5.69 4.82 -13.24
N ASP A 54 5.89 5.39 -14.42
CA ASP A 54 7.14 5.33 -15.16
C ASP A 54 8.27 5.96 -14.36
N TYR A 55 8.02 7.14 -13.77
CA TYR A 55 9.01 7.79 -12.91
C TYR A 55 9.29 6.99 -11.63
N LEU A 56 8.26 6.43 -11.00
CA LEU A 56 8.43 5.57 -9.83
C LEU A 56 9.28 4.33 -10.15
N ALA A 57 9.10 3.74 -11.33
CA ALA A 57 9.86 2.58 -11.77
C ALA A 57 11.31 2.94 -12.10
N GLN A 58 11.52 4.05 -12.82
CA GLN A 58 12.83 4.47 -13.30
C GLN A 58 13.70 5.10 -12.21
N TYR A 59 13.09 5.84 -11.27
CA TYR A 59 13.79 6.64 -10.27
C TYR A 59 13.49 6.21 -8.83
N HIS A 60 13.02 4.97 -8.62
CA HIS A 60 12.71 4.42 -7.29
C HIS A 60 13.81 4.70 -6.25
N ASP A 61 15.07 4.57 -6.65
CA ASP A 61 16.23 4.73 -5.77
C ASP A 61 16.50 6.19 -5.38
N ALA A 62 16.18 7.13 -6.26
CA ALA A 62 16.30 8.56 -6.04
C ALA A 62 15.10 9.14 -5.27
N MET A 63 14.04 8.37 -5.10
CA MET A 63 12.77 8.89 -4.60
C MET A 63 12.81 9.19 -3.09
N ILE A 64 12.29 10.35 -2.72
CA ILE A 64 12.08 10.78 -1.33
C ILE A 64 10.62 10.61 -0.95
N GLU A 65 9.72 11.03 -1.84
CA GLU A 65 8.30 11.18 -1.56
C GLU A 65 7.48 11.13 -2.85
N ALA A 66 6.30 10.52 -2.77
CA ALA A 66 5.28 10.59 -3.82
C ALA A 66 4.07 11.40 -3.35
N ARG A 67 3.60 12.28 -4.23
CA ARG A 67 2.36 13.05 -4.09
C ARG A 67 1.43 12.78 -5.27
N ASP A 68 0.32 13.52 -5.33
CA ASP A 68 -0.71 13.31 -6.34
C ASP A 68 -0.38 13.96 -7.69
N ARG A 69 0.54 14.94 -7.74
CA ARG A 69 0.94 15.65 -8.97
C ARG A 69 2.44 15.68 -9.25
N TYR A 70 3.26 15.28 -8.29
CA TYR A 70 4.70 15.29 -8.45
C TYR A 70 5.39 14.23 -7.57
N LEU A 71 6.63 13.95 -7.93
CA LEU A 71 7.58 13.18 -7.11
C LEU A 71 8.69 14.10 -6.63
N LEU A 72 9.20 13.85 -5.42
CA LEU A 72 10.46 14.44 -4.98
C LEU A 72 11.58 13.42 -5.17
N LEU A 73 12.55 13.78 -6.01
CA LEU A 73 13.69 12.95 -6.36
C LEU A 73 15.00 13.63 -5.95
N THR A 74 15.95 12.84 -5.48
CA THR A 74 17.35 13.23 -5.30
C THR A 74 18.11 12.90 -6.57
N LEU A 75 18.46 13.90 -7.38
CA LEU A 75 19.12 13.71 -8.67
C LEU A 75 20.45 14.46 -8.73
N ASN A 76 21.41 13.93 -9.48
CA ASN A 76 22.56 14.71 -9.91
C ASN A 76 22.18 15.63 -11.09
N GLN A 77 23.08 16.55 -11.45
CA GLN A 77 22.83 17.52 -12.50
C GLN A 77 22.63 16.87 -13.88
N SER A 78 23.34 15.77 -14.16
CA SER A 78 23.22 15.05 -15.43
C SER A 78 21.85 14.38 -15.57
N GLU A 79 21.36 13.71 -14.53
CA GLU A 79 20.04 13.08 -14.49
C GLU A 79 18.93 14.12 -14.65
N ALA A 80 19.03 15.24 -13.93
CA ALA A 80 18.08 16.33 -14.07
C ALA A 80 18.09 16.91 -15.51
N ASN A 81 19.26 17.01 -16.15
CA ASN A 81 19.37 17.48 -17.53
C ASN A 81 18.78 16.49 -18.54
N ILE A 82 18.91 15.18 -18.30
CA ILE A 82 18.29 14.14 -19.15
C ILE A 82 16.76 14.28 -19.09
N LEU A 83 16.19 14.40 -17.89
CA LEU A 83 14.75 14.61 -17.72
C LEU A 83 14.27 15.89 -18.41
N ARG A 84 14.99 17.01 -18.23
CA ARG A 84 14.69 18.26 -18.95
C ARG A 84 14.68 18.07 -20.46
N SER A 85 15.70 17.38 -20.99
CA SER A 85 15.84 17.15 -22.43
C SER A 85 14.75 16.25 -22.99
N ALA A 86 14.14 15.41 -22.14
CA ALA A 86 12.99 14.57 -22.48
C ALA A 86 11.64 15.31 -22.37
N GLY A 87 11.65 16.63 -22.13
CA GLY A 87 10.43 17.43 -21.98
C GLY A 87 9.72 17.26 -20.64
N VAL A 88 10.37 16.65 -19.64
CA VAL A 88 9.78 16.46 -18.31
C VAL A 88 9.77 17.78 -17.55
N LEU A 89 8.64 18.09 -16.91
CA LEU A 89 8.53 19.21 -15.99
C LEU A 89 9.34 18.93 -14.71
N ILE A 90 10.50 19.56 -14.61
CA ILE A 90 11.43 19.35 -13.50
C ILE A 90 12.08 20.67 -13.05
N PHE A 91 12.08 20.92 -11.75
CA PHE A 91 12.70 22.10 -11.16
C PHE A 91 13.31 21.82 -9.78
N PRO A 92 14.39 22.52 -9.42
CA PRO A 92 15.07 22.31 -8.14
C PRO A 92 14.20 22.74 -6.97
N ARG A 93 14.32 22.02 -5.84
CA ARG A 93 13.69 22.30 -4.54
C ARG A 93 14.74 22.66 -3.50
N PRO A 94 15.36 23.86 -3.57
CA PRO A 94 16.39 24.27 -2.63
C PRO A 94 15.86 24.56 -1.23
N ASP A 95 14.55 24.78 -1.10
CA ASP A 95 13.83 24.95 0.16
C ASP A 95 13.80 23.66 1.00
N ILE A 96 13.82 22.51 0.31
CA ILE A 96 13.96 21.22 0.95
C ILE A 96 15.46 21.01 1.16
N ALA A 97 15.93 21.28 2.38
CA ALA A 97 17.27 20.89 2.76
C ALA A 97 17.44 19.38 2.52
N THR A 98 18.55 18.98 1.91
CA THR A 98 19.00 17.57 1.86
C THR A 98 19.03 16.92 3.25
N GLN A 99 18.99 17.73 4.32
CA GLN A 99 18.87 17.35 5.73
C GLN A 99 17.48 16.90 6.20
N ARG A 100 16.40 16.91 5.38
CA ARG A 100 15.22 16.07 5.70
C ARG A 100 15.58 14.57 5.78
N LEU A 101 16.79 14.20 5.33
CA LEU A 101 17.35 12.86 5.40
C LEU A 101 18.46 12.69 6.47
N VAL A 102 18.80 13.71 7.29
CA VAL A 102 19.81 13.62 8.36
C VAL A 102 19.51 14.63 9.49
N ALA A 103 19.17 14.15 10.69
CA ALA A 103 18.90 14.96 11.90
C ALA A 103 20.10 15.85 12.33
N PRO A 104 19.92 16.95 13.10
CA PRO A 104 19.90 16.83 14.59
C PRO A 104 19.13 17.94 15.36
N THR A 105 18.43 17.55 16.44
CA THR A 105 18.52 18.26 17.74
C THR A 105 18.40 17.26 18.88
N ALA A 106 19.35 17.33 19.80
CA ALA A 106 19.45 16.46 20.96
C ALA A 106 18.34 16.72 21.99
N SER A 107 17.74 15.66 22.56
CA SER A 107 17.28 15.71 23.94
C SER A 107 17.31 14.32 24.61
N ILE A 108 18.17 14.23 25.63
CA ILE A 108 18.05 13.52 26.92
C ILE A 108 17.51 12.07 26.88
N ARG A 109 18.44 11.12 27.03
CA ARG A 109 18.17 9.74 27.45
C ARG A 109 17.52 9.73 28.84
N SER A 110 16.39 9.03 28.99
CA SER A 110 15.93 8.52 30.29
C SER A 110 16.10 7.00 30.32
N ASP A 111 16.98 6.51 31.18
CA ASP A 111 17.17 5.09 31.47
C ASP A 111 16.00 4.56 32.32
N SER A 112 14.85 4.29 31.70
CA SER A 112 13.77 3.51 32.32
C SER A 112 13.37 2.35 31.40
N VAL A 113 13.42 1.14 31.95
CA VAL A 113 13.32 -0.16 31.24
C VAL A 113 11.89 -0.46 30.72
N ASP A 114 10.91 0.38 31.03
CA ASP A 114 9.48 0.15 30.74
C ASP A 114 8.87 1.15 29.72
N GLN A 115 9.65 2.04 29.12
CA GLN A 115 9.18 2.89 28.01
C GLN A 115 9.96 2.61 26.73
N VAL A 116 9.21 2.34 25.66
CA VAL A 116 9.72 2.29 24.29
C VAL A 116 10.04 3.74 23.93
N SER A 117 11.32 4.05 23.79
CA SER A 117 11.78 5.34 23.28
C SER A 117 11.49 5.49 21.79
N GLY A 118 11.49 4.35 21.07
CA GLY A 118 11.33 4.28 19.63
C GLY A 118 12.55 4.82 18.88
N ILE A 119 12.44 4.83 17.56
CA ILE A 119 13.44 5.44 16.69
C ILE A 119 13.43 6.96 16.94
N PRO A 120 14.59 7.64 17.03
CA PRO A 120 14.64 9.09 17.23
C PRO A 120 13.76 9.86 16.22
N ASN A 121 12.97 10.82 16.70
CA ASN A 121 11.94 11.57 15.95
C ASN A 121 10.72 10.76 15.48
N PHE A 122 10.74 9.45 15.65
CA PHE A 122 9.72 8.51 15.20
C PHE A 122 9.34 7.54 16.35
N PRO A 123 8.91 8.05 17.52
CA PRO A 123 8.79 7.25 18.75
C PRO A 123 7.74 6.12 18.71
N CYS A 124 6.80 6.17 17.78
CA CYS A 124 5.84 5.09 17.52
C CYS A 124 6.46 3.88 16.81
N TYR A 125 7.63 4.05 16.19
CA TYR A 125 8.38 2.99 15.55
C TYR A 125 9.39 2.42 16.54
N PRO A 126 9.25 1.15 16.97
CA PRO A 126 10.25 0.54 17.82
C PRO A 126 11.56 0.35 17.05
N THR A 127 12.68 0.55 17.74
CA THR A 127 14.00 0.12 17.28
C THR A 127 14.05 -1.41 17.13
N LEU A 128 15.09 -1.95 16.51
CA LEU A 128 15.33 -3.38 16.38
C LEU A 128 15.41 -4.05 17.77
N ALA A 129 16.10 -3.40 18.70
CA ALA A 129 16.24 -3.88 20.07
C ALA A 129 14.88 -3.93 20.80
N GLU A 130 14.09 -2.85 20.72
CA GLU A 130 12.76 -2.78 21.30
C GLU A 130 11.81 -3.79 20.64
N THR A 131 11.89 -3.98 19.32
CA THR A 131 11.09 -4.96 18.57
C THR A 131 11.37 -6.39 19.08
N HIS A 132 12.63 -6.75 19.29
CA HIS A 132 13.00 -8.03 19.89
C HIS A 132 12.50 -8.15 21.34
N GLN A 133 12.61 -7.10 22.14
CA GLN A 133 12.11 -7.10 23.52
C GLN A 133 10.59 -7.26 23.58
N MET A 134 9.84 -6.57 22.71
CA MET A 134 8.40 -6.75 22.56
C MET A 134 8.05 -8.18 22.19
N ALA A 135 8.76 -8.78 21.23
CA ALA A 135 8.54 -10.16 20.80
C ALA A 135 8.79 -11.17 21.95
N LEU A 136 9.86 -10.97 22.73
CA LEU A 136 10.14 -11.75 23.94
C LEU A 136 9.04 -11.58 24.99
N GLN A 137 8.57 -10.34 25.21
CA GLN A 137 7.50 -10.06 26.16
C GLN A 137 6.16 -10.68 25.72
N LEU A 138 5.83 -10.66 24.43
CA LEU A 138 4.67 -11.35 23.87
C LEU A 138 4.78 -12.87 24.07
N ALA A 139 5.97 -13.45 23.84
CA ALA A 139 6.22 -14.87 24.07
C ALA A 139 6.03 -15.27 25.55
N LYS A 140 6.50 -14.43 26.47
CA LYS A 140 6.34 -14.61 27.91
C LYS A 140 4.89 -14.43 28.37
N THR A 141 4.17 -13.46 27.81
CA THR A 141 2.79 -13.13 28.18
C THR A 141 1.80 -14.16 27.61
N TYR A 142 2.07 -14.69 26.42
CA TYR A 142 1.18 -15.61 25.70
C TYR A 142 1.88 -16.92 25.30
N PRO A 143 2.41 -17.71 26.26
CA PRO A 143 3.25 -18.88 25.96
C PRO A 143 2.51 -19.99 25.22
N ASP A 144 1.20 -20.07 25.38
CA ASP A 144 0.31 -21.01 24.66
C ASP A 144 0.04 -20.60 23.20
N PHE A 145 0.39 -19.37 22.82
CA PHE A 145 0.06 -18.80 21.53
C PHE A 145 1.29 -18.41 20.69
N VAL A 146 2.41 -18.11 21.34
CA VAL A 146 3.58 -17.50 20.71
C VAL A 146 4.79 -18.42 20.78
N GLU A 147 5.46 -18.64 19.66
CA GLU A 147 6.74 -19.32 19.56
C GLU A 147 7.72 -18.42 18.79
N LEU A 148 8.93 -18.25 19.32
CA LEU A 148 10.01 -17.53 18.65
C LEU A 148 10.92 -18.53 17.94
N LYS A 149 11.24 -18.26 16.68
CA LYS A 149 12.17 -19.06 15.88
C LYS A 149 13.24 -18.16 15.30
N GLN A 150 14.49 -18.46 15.62
CA GLN A 150 15.63 -17.92 14.89
C GLN A 150 15.80 -18.75 13.62
N ILE A 151 15.80 -18.10 12.46
CA ILE A 151 15.80 -18.78 11.15
C ILE A 151 17.16 -18.75 10.45
N GLY A 152 18.05 -17.87 10.92
CA GLY A 152 19.43 -17.75 10.43
C GLY A 152 20.06 -16.43 10.89
N PRO A 153 21.38 -16.29 10.72
CA PRO A 153 22.09 -15.05 11.05
C PRO A 153 21.95 -14.01 9.95
N SER A 154 22.09 -12.74 10.32
CA SER A 154 22.41 -11.65 9.40
C SER A 154 23.85 -11.73 8.91
N TRP A 155 24.21 -10.88 7.94
CA TRP A 155 25.57 -10.85 7.41
C TRP A 155 26.61 -10.56 8.49
N GLU A 156 26.48 -9.49 9.27
CA GLU A 156 27.48 -9.12 10.29
C GLU A 156 27.64 -10.25 11.30
N LYS A 157 26.52 -10.89 11.69
CA LYS A 157 26.53 -12.03 12.60
C LYS A 157 27.23 -13.24 11.99
N SER A 158 26.98 -13.53 10.71
CA SER A 158 27.63 -14.63 9.99
C SER A 158 29.15 -14.44 9.90
N GLN A 159 29.62 -13.19 9.90
CA GLN A 159 31.04 -12.83 9.86
C GLN A 159 31.67 -12.66 11.26
N GLY A 160 30.88 -12.77 12.34
CA GLY A 160 31.36 -12.58 13.70
C GLY A 160 31.64 -11.13 14.10
N LEU A 161 31.00 -10.16 13.44
CA LEU A 161 31.23 -8.71 13.63
C LEU A 161 30.29 -8.05 14.66
N GLY A 162 29.55 -8.84 15.44
CA GLY A 162 28.27 -8.37 16.00
C GLY A 162 27.19 -8.48 14.93
N GLY A 163 25.91 -8.33 15.27
CA GLY A 163 24.80 -8.57 14.34
C GLY A 163 23.69 -9.39 14.98
N HIS A 164 22.70 -9.81 14.18
CA HIS A 164 21.43 -10.31 14.71
C HIS A 164 20.96 -11.61 14.05
N ASP A 165 20.14 -12.39 14.76
CA ASP A 165 19.38 -13.47 14.12
C ASP A 165 18.10 -12.91 13.52
N LEU A 166 17.75 -13.39 12.33
CA LEU A 166 16.43 -13.21 11.77
C LEU A 166 15.45 -14.00 12.63
N THR A 167 14.48 -13.29 13.22
CA THR A 167 13.55 -13.86 14.21
C THR A 167 12.13 -13.86 13.67
N VAL A 168 11.54 -15.05 13.58
CA VAL A 168 10.14 -15.25 13.24
C VAL A 168 9.31 -15.49 14.49
N LEU A 169 8.25 -14.69 14.65
CA LEU A 169 7.21 -14.88 15.65
C LEU A 169 6.09 -15.74 15.05
N VAL A 170 5.86 -16.92 15.62
CA VAL A 170 4.82 -17.86 15.19
C VAL A 170 3.62 -17.78 16.13
N LEU A 171 2.47 -17.38 15.61
CA LEU A 171 1.23 -17.22 16.35
C LEU A 171 0.23 -18.33 15.99
N LYS A 172 -0.09 -19.17 16.99
CA LYS A 172 -1.14 -20.20 16.91
C LYS A 172 -1.54 -20.64 18.30
N ASN A 173 -2.81 -21.00 18.49
CA ASN A 173 -3.22 -21.73 19.69
C ASN A 173 -2.57 -23.12 19.73
N LYS A 174 -1.46 -23.29 20.47
CA LYS A 174 -0.70 -24.54 20.55
C LYS A 174 -1.48 -25.69 21.18
N LYS A 175 -2.57 -25.40 21.89
CA LYS A 175 -3.41 -26.41 22.56
C LYS A 175 -4.46 -27.04 21.64
N LYS A 176 -4.74 -26.48 20.46
CA LYS A 176 -5.78 -26.99 19.53
C LYS A 176 -5.20 -27.57 18.25
N ASN A 177 -5.99 -28.39 17.55
CA ASN A 177 -5.72 -28.88 16.19
C ASN A 177 -4.30 -29.44 15.99
N LYS A 178 -3.75 -30.14 16.99
CA LYS A 178 -2.38 -30.68 16.95
C LYS A 178 -2.18 -31.75 15.87
N TRP A 179 -3.25 -32.38 15.40
CA TRP A 179 -3.23 -33.50 14.45
C TRP A 179 -3.23 -33.08 12.96
N ARG A 180 -3.29 -31.79 12.63
CA ARG A 180 -3.33 -31.31 11.23
C ARG A 180 -2.52 -30.04 11.06
N LYS A 181 -1.66 -29.98 10.03
CA LYS A 181 -0.98 -28.74 9.61
C LYS A 181 -2.02 -27.66 9.30
N ARG A 182 -1.81 -26.47 9.86
CA ARG A 182 -2.72 -25.34 9.66
C ARG A 182 -2.27 -24.54 8.43
N PRO A 183 -3.20 -23.98 7.66
CA PRO A 183 -2.85 -23.02 6.61
C PRO A 183 -2.10 -21.84 7.21
N ALA A 184 -0.99 -21.48 6.56
CA ALA A 184 -0.09 -20.44 7.04
C ALA A 184 -0.38 -19.10 6.38
N LEU A 185 -0.28 -18.02 7.14
CA LEU A 185 0.04 -16.70 6.62
C LEU A 185 1.51 -16.46 6.98
N TYR A 186 2.37 -16.23 6.01
CA TYR A 186 3.70 -15.68 6.22
C TYR A 186 3.68 -14.19 5.87
N MET A 187 4.26 -13.37 6.73
CA MET A 187 4.51 -11.97 6.44
C MET A 187 5.90 -11.56 6.93
N GLN A 188 6.54 -10.68 6.19
CA GLN A 188 7.79 -10.04 6.57
C GLN A 188 7.71 -8.54 6.34
N GLY A 189 8.60 -7.79 6.95
CA GLY A 189 8.77 -6.36 6.70
C GLY A 189 10.20 -5.93 6.92
N ALA A 190 10.53 -4.74 6.42
CA ALA A 190 11.87 -4.16 6.49
C ALA A 190 12.94 -5.06 5.86
N LEU A 191 12.64 -5.62 4.69
CA LEU A 191 13.64 -6.23 3.81
C LEU A 191 14.58 -5.14 3.25
N HIS A 192 14.03 -3.96 2.96
CA HIS A 192 14.81 -2.72 2.89
C HIS A 192 14.78 -2.00 4.25
N ALA A 193 15.95 -1.58 4.73
CA ALA A 193 16.10 -1.14 6.11
C ALA A 193 15.42 0.20 6.44
N ARG A 194 15.46 1.18 5.52
CA ARG A 194 14.88 2.53 5.65
C ARG A 194 13.36 2.53 5.80
N GLU A 195 12.71 1.43 5.45
CA GLU A 195 11.26 1.31 5.46
C GLU A 195 10.75 1.05 6.89
N TYR A 196 10.47 2.12 7.63
CA TYR A 196 10.09 2.02 9.05
C TYR A 196 8.70 1.40 9.23
N THR A 197 7.75 1.82 8.41
CA THR A 197 6.34 1.39 8.40
C THR A 197 6.16 -0.12 8.31
N PRO A 198 6.80 -0.85 7.38
CA PRO A 198 6.76 -2.31 7.39
C PRO A 198 7.22 -2.95 8.70
N GLY A 199 8.38 -2.54 9.22
CA GLY A 199 8.97 -3.11 10.43
C GLY A 199 8.09 -2.92 11.68
N ALA A 200 7.47 -1.76 11.85
CA ALA A 200 6.53 -1.54 12.96
C ALA A 200 5.19 -2.28 12.75
N THR A 201 4.72 -2.40 11.51
CA THR A 201 3.46 -3.08 11.18
C THR A 201 3.50 -4.56 11.56
N THR A 202 4.65 -5.23 11.40
CA THR A 202 4.80 -6.66 11.72
C THR A 202 4.54 -6.95 13.20
N ILE A 203 5.24 -6.27 14.11
CA ILE A 203 5.09 -6.48 15.57
C ILE A 203 3.73 -5.99 16.07
N LYS A 204 3.19 -4.90 15.49
CA LYS A 204 1.90 -4.34 15.89
C LYS A 204 0.74 -5.24 15.49
N PHE A 205 0.80 -5.89 14.32
CA PHE A 205 -0.18 -6.90 13.92
C PHE A 205 -0.15 -8.12 14.87
N ALA A 206 1.04 -8.57 15.26
CA ALA A 206 1.19 -9.65 16.24
C ALA A 206 0.53 -9.31 17.58
N LYS A 207 0.82 -8.11 18.09
CA LYS A 207 0.23 -7.56 19.33
C LYS A 207 -1.29 -7.50 19.23
N TYR A 208 -1.83 -6.94 18.15
CA TYR A 208 -3.28 -6.86 17.91
C TYR A 208 -3.96 -8.23 17.99
N LEU A 209 -3.41 -9.25 17.31
CA LEU A 209 -3.99 -10.60 17.32
C LEU A 209 -4.00 -11.21 18.73
N LEU A 210 -2.96 -10.99 19.52
CA LEU A 210 -2.83 -11.59 20.85
C LEU A 210 -3.71 -10.90 21.90
N GLU A 211 -3.76 -9.56 21.87
CA GLU A 211 -4.55 -8.74 22.79
C GLU A 211 -6.05 -8.90 22.53
N ASN A 212 -6.46 -9.04 21.26
CA ASN A 212 -7.87 -9.14 20.89
C ASN A 212 -8.40 -10.58 20.80
N ARG A 213 -7.62 -11.60 21.19
CA ARG A 213 -8.00 -13.01 21.02
C ARG A 213 -9.27 -13.44 21.78
N GLU A 214 -9.62 -12.75 22.86
CA GLU A 214 -10.79 -13.10 23.69
C GLU A 214 -12.02 -12.23 23.37
N THR A 215 -11.79 -11.04 22.81
CA THR A 215 -12.81 -10.01 22.55
C THR A 215 -13.22 -9.95 21.07
N ASN A 216 -12.33 -10.29 20.15
CA ASN A 216 -12.61 -10.35 18.71
C ASN A 216 -12.76 -11.80 18.23
N ALA A 217 -13.94 -12.13 17.69
CA ALA A 217 -14.28 -13.50 17.31
C ALA A 217 -13.53 -13.98 16.06
N ASP A 218 -13.22 -13.08 15.11
CA ASP A 218 -12.42 -13.41 13.95
C ASP A 218 -10.96 -13.66 14.35
N VAL A 219 -10.38 -12.81 15.20
CA VAL A 219 -9.03 -13.00 15.74
C VAL A 219 -8.93 -14.33 16.50
N ASN A 220 -9.91 -14.63 17.36
CA ASN A 220 -9.99 -15.91 18.06
C ASN A 220 -10.03 -17.08 17.07
N TRP A 221 -10.82 -16.96 16.01
CA TRP A 221 -10.93 -18.00 15.00
C TRP A 221 -9.62 -18.16 14.22
N ILE A 222 -8.97 -17.06 13.82
CA ILE A 222 -7.67 -17.05 13.14
C ILE A 222 -6.64 -17.81 13.96
N LEU A 223 -6.40 -17.41 15.22
CA LEU A 223 -5.41 -18.07 16.09
C LEU A 223 -5.74 -19.56 16.36
N ASN A 224 -7.00 -19.96 16.23
CA ASN A 224 -7.40 -21.36 16.40
C ASN A 224 -7.30 -22.18 15.09
N GLN A 225 -7.36 -21.56 13.91
CA GLN A 225 -7.49 -22.24 12.61
C GLN A 225 -6.34 -21.98 11.64
N ARG A 226 -5.47 -21.01 11.94
CA ARG A 226 -4.30 -20.62 11.15
C ARG A 226 -3.03 -20.77 11.97
N GLU A 227 -1.93 -20.63 11.25
CA GLU A 227 -0.60 -20.36 11.80
C GLU A 227 -0.11 -19.07 11.14
N ILE A 228 0.20 -18.05 11.95
CA ILE A 228 0.68 -16.76 11.43
C ILE A 228 2.17 -16.69 11.74
N HIS A 229 2.99 -16.54 10.70
CA HIS A 229 4.44 -16.47 10.77
C HIS A 229 4.86 -15.06 10.41
N ILE A 230 5.49 -14.36 11.33
CA ILE A 230 5.85 -12.95 11.19
C ILE A 230 7.37 -12.83 11.34
N LEU A 231 8.09 -12.62 10.24
CA LEU A 231 9.50 -12.21 10.31
C LEU A 231 9.52 -10.72 10.68
N LEU A 232 10.06 -10.42 11.86
CA LEU A 232 9.92 -9.09 12.46
C LEU A 232 10.64 -8.00 11.65
N ILE A 233 11.96 -8.18 11.47
CA ILE A 233 12.84 -7.32 10.67
C ILE A 233 13.68 -8.26 9.80
N ALA A 234 13.49 -8.21 8.49
CA ALA A 234 14.18 -9.11 7.55
C ALA A 234 15.64 -8.70 7.28
N ASN A 235 15.97 -7.41 7.41
CA ASN A 235 17.31 -6.86 7.27
C ASN A 235 17.77 -6.16 8.57
N PRO A 236 18.14 -6.91 9.62
CA PRO A 236 18.42 -6.32 10.92
C PRO A 236 19.70 -5.46 10.95
N ASP A 237 20.76 -5.84 10.23
CA ASP A 237 22.00 -5.05 10.23
C ASP A 237 21.81 -3.72 9.50
N GLY A 238 21.13 -3.74 8.35
CA GLY A 238 20.74 -2.52 7.65
C GLY A 238 19.82 -1.65 8.51
N ARG A 239 18.91 -2.26 9.28
CA ARG A 239 17.98 -1.54 10.16
C ARG A 239 18.72 -0.69 11.21
N ILE A 240 19.81 -1.20 11.78
CA ILE A 240 20.66 -0.43 12.71
C ILE A 240 21.27 0.82 12.04
N GLN A 241 21.61 0.75 10.76
CA GLN A 241 22.05 1.94 10.01
C GLN A 241 20.89 2.92 9.81
N ALA A 242 19.73 2.41 9.41
CA ALA A 242 18.57 3.24 9.17
C ALA A 242 18.08 3.96 10.43
N GLU A 243 18.12 3.33 11.61
CA GLU A 243 17.72 3.91 12.90
C GLU A 243 18.55 5.13 13.34
N GLN A 244 19.69 5.38 12.69
CA GLN A 244 20.50 6.59 12.89
C GLN A 244 19.95 7.79 12.08
N GLY A 245 18.80 7.62 11.42
CA GLY A 245 18.20 8.60 10.52
C GLY A 245 18.70 8.52 9.08
N LEU A 246 19.48 7.49 8.73
CA LEU A 246 19.98 7.29 7.37
C LEU A 246 18.92 6.64 6.49
N SER A 247 18.85 7.04 5.22
CA SER A 247 18.06 6.33 4.19
C SER A 247 18.77 5.05 3.70
N TRP A 248 19.22 4.19 4.62
CA TRP A 248 19.91 2.94 4.30
C TRP A 248 18.94 1.88 3.76
N ARG A 249 19.20 1.33 2.57
CA ARG A 249 18.30 0.34 1.93
C ARG A 249 18.79 -1.11 2.08
N LYS A 250 20.01 -1.38 1.62
CA LYS A 250 20.61 -2.71 1.44
C LYS A 250 20.96 -3.39 2.77
N ASN A 251 21.44 -4.63 2.76
CA ASN A 251 22.14 -5.18 3.93
C ASN A 251 23.49 -4.45 4.13
N THR A 252 24.33 -4.88 5.08
CA THR A 252 25.58 -4.18 5.40
C THR A 252 26.84 -4.92 4.95
N ASN A 253 26.71 -5.87 4.01
CA ASN A 253 27.82 -6.69 3.54
C ASN A 253 29.00 -5.85 3.03
N THR A 254 30.09 -5.85 3.81
CA THR A 254 31.28 -5.00 3.54
C THR A 254 32.16 -5.54 2.42
N ALA A 255 31.84 -6.68 1.82
CA ALA A 255 32.56 -7.19 0.67
C ALA A 255 32.28 -6.40 -0.62
N TYR A 256 31.22 -5.58 -0.63
CA TYR A 256 30.73 -4.87 -1.82
C TYR A 256 30.79 -3.36 -1.66
N CYS A 257 31.02 -2.68 -2.78
CA CYS A 257 31.25 -1.23 -2.86
C CYS A 257 32.47 -0.75 -2.05
N ALA A 258 33.65 -1.29 -2.37
CA ALA A 258 34.90 -0.91 -1.70
C ALA A 258 35.27 0.59 -1.83
N ILE A 259 34.67 1.30 -2.79
CA ILE A 259 34.91 2.73 -3.02
C ILE A 259 34.03 3.64 -2.14
N ASN A 260 32.96 3.12 -1.54
CA ASN A 260 32.09 3.88 -0.65
C ASN A 260 31.37 2.97 0.36
N GLU A 261 31.86 2.96 1.61
CA GLU A 261 31.29 2.14 2.68
C GLU A 261 29.84 2.47 3.03
N SER A 262 29.33 3.68 2.70
CA SER A 262 27.92 4.03 2.92
C SER A 262 26.97 3.46 1.87
N MET A 263 27.51 2.88 0.78
CA MET A 263 26.76 2.25 -0.30
C MET A 263 27.01 0.73 -0.39
N ARG A 264 27.64 0.16 0.63
CA ARG A 264 27.92 -1.28 0.71
C ARG A 264 26.65 -2.12 0.80
N GLY A 265 26.82 -3.42 0.63
CA GLY A 265 25.74 -4.40 0.74
C GLY A 265 25.01 -4.72 -0.57
N VAL A 266 24.06 -5.63 -0.46
CA VAL A 266 23.22 -6.18 -1.53
C VAL A 266 21.76 -5.80 -1.29
N ASP A 267 21.02 -5.51 -2.35
CA ASP A 267 19.57 -5.41 -2.30
C ASP A 267 18.98 -6.81 -2.11
N LEU A 268 18.50 -7.08 -0.89
CA LEU A 268 17.93 -8.39 -0.54
C LEU A 268 16.70 -8.72 -1.38
N ASN A 269 15.94 -7.73 -1.85
CA ASN A 269 14.78 -7.96 -2.72
C ASN A 269 15.13 -8.01 -4.21
N ARG A 270 16.42 -8.20 -4.52
CA ARG A 270 16.95 -8.59 -5.84
C ARG A 270 17.78 -9.88 -5.76
N ASN A 271 17.94 -10.45 -4.58
CA ASN A 271 18.89 -11.53 -4.31
C ASN A 271 18.24 -12.93 -4.24
N PHE A 272 16.91 -13.05 -4.21
CA PHE A 272 16.25 -14.37 -4.18
C PHE A 272 16.55 -15.17 -5.45
N ASP A 273 16.59 -16.50 -5.34
CA ASP A 273 17.08 -17.36 -6.42
C ASP A 273 16.12 -17.53 -7.61
N PHE A 274 14.85 -17.18 -7.45
CA PHE A 274 13.85 -17.33 -8.49
C PHE A 274 13.87 -16.12 -9.41
N ALA A 275 14.02 -16.37 -10.72
CA ALA A 275 14.17 -15.34 -11.75
C ALA A 275 15.25 -14.29 -11.39
N TRP A 276 16.30 -14.72 -10.69
CA TRP A 276 17.41 -13.85 -10.29
C TRP A 276 18.11 -13.25 -11.51
N ALA A 277 18.50 -11.97 -11.41
CA ALA A 277 19.11 -11.22 -12.52
C ALA A 277 18.34 -11.35 -13.84
N SER A 278 17.01 -11.13 -13.77
CA SER A 278 16.09 -11.22 -14.90
C SER A 278 16.58 -10.42 -16.12
N PRO A 279 16.48 -10.97 -17.35
CA PRO A 279 16.96 -10.30 -18.57
C PRO A 279 16.17 -9.03 -18.92
N ILE A 280 15.00 -8.79 -18.32
CA ILE A 280 14.21 -7.58 -18.55
C ILE A 280 14.59 -6.43 -17.60
N GLY A 281 15.64 -6.59 -16.78
CA GLY A 281 16.22 -5.54 -15.95
C GLY A 281 15.68 -5.52 -14.51
N GLY A 282 15.78 -4.34 -13.87
CA GLY A 282 15.32 -4.08 -12.49
C GLY A 282 16.37 -4.26 -11.40
N SER A 283 17.57 -4.68 -11.76
CA SER A 283 18.73 -4.81 -10.86
C SER A 283 20.04 -4.51 -11.62
N THR A 284 21.16 -4.42 -10.89
CA THR A 284 22.47 -4.07 -11.47
C THR A 284 23.59 -4.97 -10.94
N ASP A 285 24.62 -5.17 -11.77
CA ASP A 285 25.91 -5.79 -11.41
C ASP A 285 26.85 -4.80 -10.70
N ASP A 286 26.56 -3.50 -10.73
CA ASP A 286 27.34 -2.49 -10.01
C ASP A 286 27.18 -2.68 -8.50
N GLN A 287 28.27 -3.08 -7.83
CA GLN A 287 28.31 -3.32 -6.39
C GLN A 287 27.92 -2.09 -5.54
N CYS A 288 28.09 -0.89 -6.07
CA CYS A 288 27.68 0.35 -5.41
C CYS A 288 26.23 0.73 -5.71
N GLY A 289 25.59 0.10 -6.71
CA GLY A 289 24.19 0.35 -7.05
C GLY A 289 23.22 0.03 -5.91
N MET A 290 22.14 0.80 -5.83
CA MET A 290 21.09 0.61 -4.82
C MET A 290 20.28 -0.67 -5.04
N SER A 291 20.16 -1.10 -6.30
CA SER A 291 19.54 -2.36 -6.72
C SER A 291 20.56 -3.46 -7.04
N PHE A 292 21.76 -3.42 -6.43
CA PHE A 292 22.79 -4.44 -6.63
C PHE A 292 22.26 -5.81 -6.19
N HIS A 293 22.15 -6.76 -7.12
CA HIS A 293 21.50 -8.06 -6.89
C HIS A 293 22.39 -9.10 -6.18
N GLY A 294 23.63 -8.74 -5.86
CA GLY A 294 24.64 -9.65 -5.33
C GLY A 294 25.41 -10.35 -6.45
N PRO A 295 26.53 -11.03 -6.14
CA PRO A 295 27.35 -11.70 -7.14
C PRO A 295 26.71 -12.98 -7.72
N SER A 296 25.70 -13.53 -7.04
CA SER A 296 24.99 -14.76 -7.39
C SER A 296 23.63 -14.81 -6.69
N ALA A 297 22.70 -15.56 -7.25
CA ALA A 297 21.44 -15.92 -6.61
C ALA A 297 21.66 -16.42 -5.17
N ALA A 298 20.83 -15.92 -4.25
CA ALA A 298 20.85 -16.22 -2.81
C ALA A 298 22.24 -16.11 -2.17
N SER A 299 23.05 -15.12 -2.58
CA SER A 299 24.39 -14.88 -2.00
C SER A 299 24.34 -14.46 -0.54
N GLU A 300 23.28 -13.77 -0.12
CA GLU A 300 23.21 -13.19 1.22
C GLU A 300 22.63 -14.16 2.26
N PRO A 301 23.20 -14.22 3.48
CA PRO A 301 22.74 -15.14 4.52
C PRO A 301 21.30 -14.86 4.96
N GLU A 302 20.85 -13.59 4.93
CA GLU A 302 19.47 -13.21 5.19
C GLU A 302 18.52 -13.87 4.18
N THR A 303 18.83 -13.76 2.88
CA THR A 303 18.07 -14.37 1.79
C THR A 303 18.01 -15.89 1.98
N GLN A 304 19.15 -16.54 2.22
CA GLN A 304 19.23 -17.99 2.43
C GLN A 304 18.38 -18.45 3.62
N ALA A 305 18.39 -17.70 4.73
CA ALA A 305 17.59 -17.98 5.91
C ALA A 305 16.08 -17.90 5.63
N ILE A 306 15.65 -16.85 4.91
CA ILE A 306 14.25 -16.66 4.51
C ILE A 306 13.79 -17.79 3.58
N GLN A 307 14.56 -18.09 2.53
CA GLN A 307 14.26 -19.16 1.57
C GLN A 307 14.13 -20.52 2.27
N THR A 308 15.11 -20.86 3.13
CA THR A 308 15.09 -22.10 3.92
C THR A 308 13.84 -22.19 4.80
N TYR A 309 13.45 -21.09 5.43
CA TYR A 309 12.24 -21.05 6.24
C TYR A 309 10.98 -21.25 5.41
N LEU A 310 10.86 -20.59 4.25
CA LEU A 310 9.73 -20.73 3.34
C LEU A 310 9.59 -22.16 2.82
N HIS A 311 10.69 -22.85 2.50
CA HIS A 311 10.69 -24.27 2.15
C HIS A 311 10.14 -25.18 3.27
N SER A 312 10.38 -24.82 4.53
CA SER A 312 9.80 -25.56 5.67
C SER A 312 8.28 -25.34 5.81
N LEU A 313 7.81 -24.19 5.33
CA LEU A 313 6.45 -23.70 5.54
C LEU A 313 5.51 -24.09 4.41
N PHE A 314 5.90 -23.82 3.17
CA PHE A 314 5.11 -24.04 1.97
C PHE A 314 5.62 -25.25 1.19
N ARG A 315 4.72 -25.86 0.42
CA ARG A 315 5.04 -26.99 -0.44
C ARG A 315 4.61 -26.61 -1.84
N ASP A 316 5.47 -26.82 -2.82
CA ASP A 316 5.07 -26.68 -4.20
C ASP A 316 3.94 -27.67 -4.54
N ARG A 317 2.93 -27.15 -5.23
CA ARG A 317 1.77 -27.91 -5.68
C ARG A 317 1.46 -27.66 -7.15
N ARG A 318 2.28 -26.87 -7.85
CA ARG A 318 2.20 -26.67 -9.30
C ARG A 318 2.64 -27.93 -10.03
N GLY A 319 2.47 -27.93 -11.34
CA GLY A 319 3.11 -28.92 -12.21
C GLY A 319 4.57 -28.58 -12.46
N ASP A 320 5.26 -29.44 -13.23
CA ASP A 320 6.70 -29.33 -13.47
C ASP A 320 7.07 -28.13 -14.37
N GLN A 321 6.10 -27.54 -15.09
CA GLN A 321 6.34 -26.39 -15.95
C GLN A 321 6.08 -25.07 -15.20
N LEU A 322 6.87 -24.03 -15.50
CA LEU A 322 6.68 -22.69 -14.92
C LEU A 322 5.30 -22.08 -15.23
N VAL A 323 4.66 -22.53 -16.32
CA VAL A 323 3.31 -22.10 -16.73
C VAL A 323 2.19 -22.88 -16.03
N ASP A 324 2.51 -23.92 -15.24
CA ASP A 324 1.50 -24.74 -14.59
C ASP A 324 0.94 -24.02 -13.35
N PRO A 325 -0.39 -23.79 -13.27
CA PRO A 325 -0.98 -23.13 -12.13
C PRO A 325 -0.97 -24.01 -10.89
N ALA A 326 -0.87 -23.35 -9.74
CA ALA A 326 -1.14 -24.02 -8.48
C ALA A 326 -2.63 -24.40 -8.44
N PRO A 327 -3.00 -25.59 -7.92
CA PRO A 327 -4.38 -25.97 -7.75
C PRO A 327 -5.15 -24.93 -6.95
N LEU A 328 -6.42 -24.67 -7.30
CA LEU A 328 -7.25 -23.68 -6.59
C LEU A 328 -7.49 -24.00 -5.09
N ASN A 329 -7.11 -25.19 -4.64
CA ASN A 329 -7.13 -25.57 -3.22
C ASN A 329 -5.74 -25.51 -2.55
N THR A 330 -4.74 -24.90 -3.19
CA THR A 330 -3.46 -24.54 -2.59
C THR A 330 -3.71 -23.65 -1.38
N GLN A 331 -2.92 -23.85 -0.33
CA GLN A 331 -3.06 -23.17 0.95
C GLN A 331 -1.80 -22.36 1.20
N GLY A 332 -1.94 -21.28 1.96
CA GLY A 332 -0.83 -20.38 2.25
C GLY A 332 -1.05 -19.01 1.62
N VAL A 333 -0.66 -17.97 2.34
CA VAL A 333 -0.50 -16.62 1.80
C VAL A 333 0.87 -16.13 2.22
N PHE A 334 1.57 -15.44 1.32
CA PHE A 334 2.83 -14.77 1.55
C PHE A 334 2.63 -13.27 1.34
N LEU A 335 3.05 -12.45 2.29
CA LEU A 335 3.02 -10.99 2.21
C LEU A 335 4.43 -10.44 2.43
N ASP A 336 4.92 -9.66 1.47
CA ASP A 336 6.11 -8.83 1.63
C ASP A 336 5.65 -7.39 1.87
N LEU A 337 5.99 -6.83 3.04
CA LEU A 337 5.63 -5.45 3.37
C LEU A 337 6.81 -4.53 3.08
N HIS A 338 6.57 -3.60 2.18
CA HIS A 338 7.45 -2.51 1.79
C HIS A 338 6.81 -1.14 2.07
N SER A 339 7.60 -0.08 1.93
CA SER A 339 7.09 1.29 1.81
C SER A 339 7.98 2.04 0.84
N PHE A 340 7.47 2.95 0.03
CA PHE A 340 6.12 3.52 0.04
C PHE A 340 5.53 3.51 -1.37
N SER A 341 4.24 3.82 -1.49
CA SER A 341 3.52 4.26 -2.71
C SER A 341 2.01 3.95 -2.65
N ARG A 342 1.51 3.31 -1.59
CA ARG A 342 0.11 2.85 -1.45
C ARG A 342 -0.29 1.82 -2.51
N TYR A 343 0.51 0.75 -2.66
CA TYR A 343 0.27 -0.32 -3.65
C TYR A 343 0.00 -1.69 -3.03
N VAL A 344 -0.77 -2.51 -3.74
CA VAL A 344 -0.91 -3.95 -3.52
C VAL A 344 -0.58 -4.68 -4.82
N MET A 345 0.58 -5.32 -4.88
CA MET A 345 1.13 -5.90 -6.10
C MET A 345 1.20 -7.42 -6.00
N TRP A 346 1.14 -8.12 -7.13
CA TRP A 346 1.34 -9.57 -7.19
C TRP A 346 2.25 -9.97 -8.35
N PRO A 347 2.92 -11.14 -8.28
CA PRO A 347 3.76 -11.63 -9.35
C PRO A 347 3.05 -11.71 -10.70
N TRP A 348 3.75 -11.60 -11.83
CA TRP A 348 5.20 -11.52 -11.90
C TRP A 348 5.71 -10.08 -11.96
N SER A 349 7.00 -9.92 -11.73
CA SER A 349 7.78 -8.73 -12.07
C SER A 349 8.86 -9.03 -13.12
N SER A 350 9.12 -10.30 -13.43
CA SER A 350 10.21 -10.74 -14.31
C SER A 350 9.74 -10.93 -15.76
N GLU A 351 10.56 -11.56 -16.60
CA GLU A 351 10.23 -11.92 -17.98
C GLU A 351 9.05 -12.90 -18.09
N LEU A 352 8.69 -13.57 -16.99
CA LEU A 352 7.59 -14.52 -16.90
C LEU A 352 6.25 -13.79 -16.91
N ASP A 353 5.33 -14.23 -17.78
CA ASP A 353 4.06 -13.56 -18.01
C ASP A 353 3.08 -14.43 -18.81
N PRO A 354 1.78 -14.49 -18.45
CA PRO A 354 1.20 -14.04 -17.18
C PRO A 354 1.54 -14.99 -16.04
N SER A 355 1.24 -14.57 -14.81
CA SER A 355 1.18 -15.51 -13.68
C SER A 355 0.17 -16.63 -13.96
N PRO A 356 0.53 -17.91 -13.80
CA PRO A 356 -0.41 -19.02 -14.05
C PRO A 356 -1.73 -18.94 -13.27
N ASN A 357 -1.74 -18.31 -12.09
CA ASN A 357 -2.92 -18.07 -11.26
C ASN A 357 -3.43 -16.61 -11.32
N ASP A 358 -3.04 -15.84 -12.35
CA ASP A 358 -3.27 -14.39 -12.41
C ASP A 358 -4.72 -13.97 -12.12
N PRO A 359 -5.79 -14.60 -12.69
CA PRO A 359 -7.16 -14.19 -12.38
C PRO A 359 -7.51 -14.31 -10.88
N GLN A 360 -6.92 -15.27 -10.17
CA GLN A 360 -7.14 -15.41 -8.73
C GLN A 360 -6.24 -14.51 -7.90
N LEU A 361 -5.02 -14.22 -8.36
CA LEU A 361 -4.13 -13.25 -7.73
C LEU A 361 -4.70 -11.84 -7.86
N SER A 362 -5.13 -11.42 -9.05
CA SER A 362 -5.84 -10.16 -9.29
C SER A 362 -7.08 -10.03 -8.42
N MET A 363 -7.97 -11.02 -8.43
CA MET A 363 -9.16 -11.04 -7.56
C MET A 363 -8.79 -10.83 -6.08
N MET A 364 -7.77 -11.53 -5.57
CA MET A 364 -7.35 -11.36 -4.18
C MET A 364 -6.64 -10.02 -3.92
N GLY A 365 -5.85 -9.52 -4.88
CA GLY A 365 -5.14 -8.23 -4.81
C GLY A 365 -6.11 -7.06 -4.68
N HIS A 366 -7.13 -6.99 -5.54
CA HIS A 366 -8.17 -5.96 -5.44
C HIS A 366 -8.99 -6.07 -4.15
N ARG A 367 -9.24 -7.28 -3.63
CA ARG A 367 -9.92 -7.46 -2.33
C ARG A 367 -9.07 -6.99 -1.16
N LEU A 368 -7.76 -7.19 -1.21
CA LEU A 368 -6.82 -6.68 -0.21
C LEU A 368 -6.78 -5.15 -0.24
N ALA A 369 -6.68 -4.59 -1.45
CA ALA A 369 -6.66 -3.15 -1.72
C ALA A 369 -7.96 -2.42 -1.32
N ALA A 370 -9.10 -3.11 -1.30
CA ALA A 370 -10.39 -2.51 -0.92
C ALA A 370 -10.39 -1.98 0.53
N TYR A 371 -9.59 -2.56 1.42
CA TYR A 371 -9.54 -2.18 2.83
C TYR A 371 -8.73 -0.92 3.12
N ASN A 372 -7.75 -0.62 2.27
CA ASN A 372 -6.80 0.49 2.44
C ASN A 372 -6.84 1.51 1.30
N ASN A 373 -7.66 1.28 0.28
CA ASN A 373 -7.79 2.10 -0.93
C ASN A 373 -6.46 2.25 -1.69
N TYR A 374 -5.65 1.19 -1.70
CA TYR A 374 -4.37 1.17 -2.41
C TYR A 374 -4.55 0.74 -3.86
N LEU A 375 -3.67 1.21 -4.75
CA LEU A 375 -3.71 0.81 -6.15
C LEU A 375 -3.23 -0.64 -6.30
N ALA A 376 -4.03 -1.48 -6.94
CA ALA A 376 -3.74 -2.90 -7.12
C ALA A 376 -3.45 -3.23 -8.58
N PHE A 377 -2.36 -3.96 -8.85
CA PHE A 377 -1.92 -4.34 -10.20
C PHE A 377 -0.90 -5.49 -10.17
N GLN A 378 -0.70 -6.17 -11.30
CA GLN A 378 0.39 -7.15 -11.43
C GLN A 378 1.72 -6.40 -11.49
N THR A 379 2.72 -6.80 -10.70
CA THR A 379 3.95 -6.02 -10.49
C THR A 379 4.62 -5.56 -11.80
N LYS A 380 4.69 -6.43 -12.81
CA LYS A 380 5.30 -6.15 -14.13
C LYS A 380 4.66 -4.99 -14.90
N GLU A 381 3.39 -4.65 -14.61
CA GLU A 381 2.72 -3.48 -15.21
C GLU A 381 3.45 -2.17 -14.89
N ARG A 382 4.14 -2.09 -13.74
CA ARG A 382 4.92 -0.91 -13.36
C ARG A 382 6.40 -1.20 -13.12
N PHE A 383 6.73 -2.35 -12.52
CA PHE A 383 8.08 -2.69 -12.08
C PHE A 383 8.57 -3.99 -12.73
N LYS A 384 9.59 -3.86 -13.57
CA LYS A 384 10.28 -4.99 -14.20
C LYS A 384 11.51 -5.32 -13.35
N THR A 385 11.49 -6.45 -12.65
CA THR A 385 12.59 -6.93 -11.81
C THR A 385 12.61 -8.45 -11.63
N GLY A 386 13.81 -9.00 -11.44
CA GLY A 386 14.05 -10.38 -10.99
C GLY A 386 14.45 -10.48 -9.53
N GLY A 387 14.44 -11.71 -8.98
CA GLY A 387 14.99 -12.01 -7.64
C GLY A 387 14.24 -11.38 -6.46
N SER A 388 12.93 -11.10 -6.61
CA SER A 388 12.08 -10.57 -5.54
C SER A 388 11.52 -11.68 -4.63
N ALA A 389 11.17 -11.32 -3.39
CA ALA A 389 10.68 -12.27 -2.40
C ALA A 389 9.28 -12.84 -2.74
N ASP A 390 8.37 -12.01 -3.26
CA ASP A 390 7.04 -12.42 -3.71
C ASP A 390 7.10 -13.31 -4.96
N GLY A 391 7.97 -12.96 -5.92
CA GLY A 391 8.31 -13.76 -7.09
C GLY A 391 8.88 -15.12 -6.69
N TYR A 392 9.78 -15.16 -5.71
CA TYR A 392 10.28 -16.42 -5.15
C TYR A 392 9.17 -17.24 -4.46
N ALA A 393 8.35 -16.62 -3.63
CA ALA A 393 7.28 -17.33 -2.92
C ALA A 393 6.29 -17.98 -3.89
N TYR A 394 5.79 -17.23 -4.88
CA TYR A 394 4.91 -17.77 -5.91
C TYR A 394 5.65 -18.75 -6.84
N GLY A 395 6.86 -18.40 -7.26
CA GLY A 395 7.64 -19.15 -8.24
C GLY A 395 8.31 -20.42 -7.75
N GLN A 396 8.44 -20.62 -6.44
CA GLN A 396 8.88 -21.88 -5.86
C GLN A 396 7.74 -22.72 -5.29
N PHE A 397 6.62 -22.09 -4.86
CA PHE A 397 5.59 -22.82 -4.10
C PHE A 397 4.17 -22.72 -4.68
N GLY A 398 3.94 -21.83 -5.64
CA GLY A 398 2.60 -21.49 -6.13
C GLY A 398 1.67 -20.93 -5.05
N VAL A 399 2.23 -20.41 -3.95
CA VAL A 399 1.48 -19.79 -2.86
C VAL A 399 1.01 -18.40 -3.28
N ALA A 400 -0.17 -17.98 -2.84
CA ALA A 400 -0.65 -16.63 -3.16
C ALA A 400 0.27 -15.59 -2.49
N ALA A 401 1.04 -14.86 -3.29
CA ALA A 401 2.09 -13.96 -2.86
C ALA A 401 1.77 -12.53 -3.28
N PHE A 402 1.95 -11.59 -2.35
CA PHE A 402 1.68 -10.17 -2.59
C PHE A 402 2.75 -9.29 -1.96
N THR A 403 3.01 -8.16 -2.60
CA THR A 403 3.81 -7.07 -2.06
C THR A 403 2.91 -5.89 -1.71
N PHE A 404 3.07 -5.32 -0.52
CA PHE A 404 2.39 -4.09 -0.12
C PHE A 404 3.39 -2.94 -0.07
N GLU A 405 3.07 -1.80 -0.68
CA GLU A 405 3.83 -0.55 -0.51
C GLU A 405 3.03 0.38 0.41
N LEU A 406 3.42 0.44 1.70
CA LEU A 406 2.68 1.16 2.73
C LEU A 406 3.03 2.65 2.76
N GLY A 407 2.04 3.54 2.86
CA GLY A 407 2.25 4.98 3.01
C GLY A 407 2.80 5.65 1.74
N ASN A 408 3.27 6.89 1.91
CA ASN A 408 3.75 7.82 0.89
C ASN A 408 5.22 8.27 1.08
N THR A 409 5.85 7.91 2.20
CA THR A 409 7.26 8.17 2.48
C THR A 409 7.90 7.03 3.27
N PHE A 410 9.23 6.93 3.25
CA PHE A 410 9.98 5.94 4.05
C PHE A 410 9.87 6.22 5.56
N PHE A 411 9.70 7.50 5.93
CA PHE A 411 9.70 7.99 7.31
C PHE A 411 8.39 8.72 7.63
N GLU A 412 7.30 7.95 7.66
CA GLU A 412 5.96 8.48 7.99
C GLU A 412 5.90 9.05 9.40
N SER A 413 5.07 10.10 9.57
CA SER A 413 4.84 10.66 10.90
C SER A 413 4.10 9.66 11.79
N CYS A 414 4.26 9.79 13.11
CA CYS A 414 3.52 8.93 14.03
C CYS A 414 2.01 9.13 13.97
N ALA A 415 1.55 10.36 13.69
CA ALA A 415 0.13 10.63 13.48
C ALA A 415 -0.40 9.86 12.27
N ASN A 416 0.29 9.89 11.13
CA ASN A 416 -0.12 9.16 9.93
C ASN A 416 -0.08 7.65 10.15
N PHE A 417 0.98 7.13 10.78
CA PHE A 417 1.11 5.69 11.02
C PHE A 417 0.04 5.15 11.96
N GLU A 418 -0.19 5.81 13.09
CA GLU A 418 -1.15 5.39 14.11
C GLU A 418 -2.60 5.66 13.69
N GLY A 419 -2.86 6.79 13.04
CA GLY A 419 -4.21 7.26 12.70
C GLY A 419 -4.76 6.72 11.38
N GLU A 420 -3.90 6.48 10.38
CA GLU A 420 -4.32 6.11 9.01
C GLU A 420 -3.71 4.77 8.57
N ILE A 421 -2.39 4.69 8.49
CA ILE A 421 -1.70 3.61 7.76
C ILE A 421 -1.95 2.26 8.44
N PHE A 422 -1.62 2.12 9.72
CA PHE A 422 -1.79 0.83 10.40
C PHE A 422 -3.27 0.40 10.51
N PRO A 423 -4.20 1.26 10.98
CA PRO A 423 -5.62 0.90 11.08
C PRO A 423 -6.23 0.48 9.74
N ASN A 424 -5.92 1.17 8.64
CA ASN A 424 -6.49 0.87 7.33
C ASN A 424 -5.91 -0.42 6.72
N ASN A 425 -4.64 -0.73 6.99
CA ASN A 425 -4.02 -1.98 6.53
C ASN A 425 -4.34 -3.20 7.42
N LEU A 426 -4.76 -2.98 8.68
CA LEU A 426 -5.07 -4.07 9.62
C LEU A 426 -6.13 -5.04 9.08
N ASN A 427 -7.19 -4.51 8.47
CA ASN A 427 -8.27 -5.35 7.93
C ASN A 427 -7.82 -6.15 6.70
N ALA A 428 -6.91 -5.62 5.87
CA ALA A 428 -6.29 -6.37 4.79
C ALA A 428 -5.46 -7.56 5.32
N LEU A 429 -4.69 -7.35 6.40
CA LEU A 429 -3.91 -8.42 7.05
C LEU A 429 -4.81 -9.49 7.70
N ILE A 430 -5.90 -9.06 8.35
CA ILE A 430 -6.93 -9.98 8.89
C ILE A 430 -7.58 -10.77 7.76
N TYR A 431 -7.90 -10.12 6.64
CA TYR A 431 -8.47 -10.77 5.46
C TYR A 431 -7.53 -11.81 4.87
N ALA A 432 -6.24 -11.47 4.67
CA ALA A 432 -5.20 -12.39 4.23
C ALA A 432 -5.12 -13.65 5.12
N ALA A 433 -5.14 -13.46 6.45
CA ALA A 433 -5.17 -14.57 7.40
C ALA A 433 -6.44 -15.43 7.25
N LYS A 434 -7.60 -14.80 7.01
CA LYS A 434 -8.88 -15.51 6.83
C LYS A 434 -8.87 -16.36 5.56
N VAL A 435 -8.35 -15.85 4.45
CA VAL A 435 -8.35 -16.57 3.16
C VAL A 435 -7.25 -17.62 3.02
N ALA A 436 -6.21 -17.61 3.86
CA ALA A 436 -5.05 -18.50 3.74
C ALA A 436 -5.32 -20.02 3.60
N ASN A 437 -6.50 -20.50 3.98
CA ASN A 437 -6.89 -21.90 3.73
C ASN A 437 -7.23 -22.21 2.26
N ARG A 438 -7.72 -21.23 1.51
CA ARG A 438 -8.16 -21.29 0.11
C ARG A 438 -8.05 -19.88 -0.56
N PRO A 439 -6.84 -19.32 -0.66
CA PRO A 439 -6.61 -18.00 -1.27
C PRO A 439 -7.08 -17.90 -2.72
N TYR A 440 -7.05 -18.99 -3.50
CA TYR A 440 -7.51 -18.98 -4.89
C TYR A 440 -9.02 -19.28 -5.08
N LYS A 441 -9.81 -19.29 -4.00
CA LYS A 441 -11.27 -19.51 -4.08
C LYS A 441 -12.09 -18.57 -3.23
N LEU A 442 -11.70 -18.35 -1.97
CA LEU A 442 -12.48 -17.53 -1.04
C LEU A 442 -12.60 -16.05 -1.46
N PRO A 443 -11.59 -15.45 -2.13
CA PRO A 443 -11.72 -14.07 -2.62
C PRO A 443 -12.73 -13.86 -3.75
N GLY A 444 -12.99 -14.89 -4.55
CA GLY A 444 -13.96 -14.84 -5.65
C GLY A 444 -15.41 -15.06 -5.21
N GLY A 445 -15.74 -14.78 -3.95
CA GLY A 445 -17.12 -14.75 -3.48
C GLY A 445 -17.32 -13.64 -2.46
N PRO A 446 -18.56 -13.41 -1.98
CA PRO A 446 -18.89 -12.11 -1.40
C PRO A 446 -18.34 -11.91 0.01
N GLN A 447 -17.90 -10.69 0.30
CA GLN A 447 -17.35 -10.30 1.58
C GLN A 447 -18.43 -9.68 2.48
N ILE A 448 -18.33 -9.94 3.78
CA ILE A 448 -19.08 -9.17 4.78
C ILE A 448 -18.22 -7.95 5.09
N VAL A 449 -18.60 -6.79 4.57
CA VAL A 449 -17.83 -5.53 4.63
C VAL A 449 -18.03 -4.85 5.99
N ASP A 450 -19.27 -4.80 6.47
CA ASP A 450 -19.64 -4.32 7.80
C ASP A 450 -20.59 -5.31 8.46
N LEU A 451 -20.40 -5.56 9.77
CA LEU A 451 -21.32 -6.34 10.58
C LEU A 451 -21.45 -5.69 11.96
N ARG A 452 -22.68 -5.26 12.25
CA ARG A 452 -23.10 -4.66 13.51
C ARG A 452 -24.13 -5.53 14.20
N LEU A 453 -24.02 -5.55 15.52
CA LEU A 453 -25.03 -6.08 16.42
C LEU A 453 -25.58 -4.90 17.21
N GLN A 454 -26.45 -4.13 16.58
CA GLN A 454 -27.02 -2.92 17.20
C GLN A 454 -27.95 -3.34 18.34
N GLY A 455 -27.72 -2.77 19.52
CA GLY A 455 -28.36 -3.18 20.77
C GLY A 455 -27.65 -4.33 21.48
N ALA A 456 -26.54 -4.86 20.95
CA ALA A 456 -25.68 -5.82 21.63
C ALA A 456 -24.28 -5.93 21.01
N GLY A 457 -23.46 -4.92 21.29
CA GLY A 457 -22.09 -4.79 20.78
C GLY A 457 -21.06 -5.61 21.57
N ARG A 458 -20.19 -4.91 22.30
CA ARG A 458 -19.17 -5.47 23.19
C ARG A 458 -19.74 -5.84 24.56
N GLU A 459 -20.80 -5.18 24.99
CA GLU A 459 -21.43 -5.40 26.29
C GLU A 459 -22.37 -6.61 26.35
N ALA A 460 -22.63 -7.06 27.58
CA ALA A 460 -23.62 -8.09 27.84
C ALA A 460 -25.03 -7.48 27.85
N ILE A 461 -26.02 -8.27 27.44
CA ILE A 461 -27.43 -7.88 27.46
C ILE A 461 -28.30 -8.96 28.10
N PRO A 462 -29.43 -8.61 28.75
CA PRO A 462 -30.41 -9.59 29.19
C PRO A 462 -31.02 -10.37 28.03
N ALA A 463 -31.47 -11.57 28.32
CA ALA A 463 -32.30 -12.33 27.39
C ALA A 463 -33.61 -11.57 27.13
N GLY A 464 -33.98 -11.46 25.86
CA GLY A 464 -35.18 -10.74 25.43
C GLY A 464 -34.91 -9.35 24.89
N THR A 465 -33.70 -8.80 25.09
CA THR A 465 -33.28 -7.57 24.42
C THR A 465 -33.23 -7.82 22.90
N PRO A 466 -33.99 -7.04 22.09
CA PRO A 466 -33.93 -7.14 20.65
C PRO A 466 -32.54 -6.76 20.14
N VAL A 467 -31.93 -7.61 19.31
CA VAL A 467 -30.63 -7.31 18.69
C VAL A 467 -30.82 -7.18 17.19
N GLN A 468 -30.49 -6.03 16.62
CA GLN A 468 -30.54 -5.81 15.18
C GLN A 468 -29.20 -6.22 14.56
N ILE A 469 -29.23 -7.24 13.71
CA ILE A 469 -28.09 -7.62 12.88
C ILE A 469 -28.13 -6.75 11.63
N LYS A 470 -27.22 -5.77 11.57
CA LYS A 470 -27.02 -4.93 10.39
C LYS A 470 -25.74 -5.33 9.69
N ALA A 471 -25.81 -5.68 8.41
CA ALA A 471 -24.62 -6.04 7.63
C ALA A 471 -24.65 -5.49 6.21
N ILE A 472 -23.47 -5.22 5.66
CA ILE A 472 -23.26 -4.97 4.23
C ILE A 472 -22.48 -6.15 3.66
N VAL A 473 -23.03 -6.76 2.62
CA VAL A 473 -22.46 -7.92 1.94
C VAL A 473 -22.18 -7.52 0.50
N ALA A 474 -20.93 -7.57 0.08
CA ALA A 474 -20.53 -7.08 -1.24
C ALA A 474 -19.63 -8.08 -1.95
N ASP A 475 -19.96 -8.36 -3.20
CA ASP A 475 -19.11 -9.09 -4.15
C ASP A 475 -18.36 -8.13 -5.08
N ASP A 476 -18.69 -6.84 -5.09
CA ASP A 476 -18.04 -5.78 -5.86
C ASP A 476 -17.11 -4.89 -5.00
N HIS A 477 -16.85 -5.27 -3.74
CA HIS A 477 -15.93 -4.53 -2.88
C HIS A 477 -14.47 -4.76 -3.31
N PHE A 478 -13.96 -3.84 -4.13
CA PHE A 478 -12.62 -3.86 -4.73
C PHE A 478 -11.90 -2.52 -4.49
N GLY A 479 -10.59 -2.59 -4.30
CA GLY A 479 -9.72 -1.41 -4.34
C GLY A 479 -9.44 -0.96 -5.76
N PRO A 480 -8.91 0.27 -5.93
CA PRO A 480 -8.66 0.87 -7.23
C PRO A 480 -7.71 0.01 -8.09
N SER A 481 -7.92 0.05 -9.41
CA SER A 481 -7.18 -0.70 -10.42
C SER A 481 -6.37 0.24 -11.30
N LEU A 482 -5.17 -0.18 -11.70
CA LEU A 482 -4.33 0.59 -12.62
C LEU A 482 -4.99 0.76 -14.00
N VAL A 483 -5.55 -0.31 -14.54
CA VAL A 483 -6.19 -0.32 -15.86
C VAL A 483 -7.68 0.05 -15.81
N GLY A 484 -8.17 0.50 -14.65
CA GLY A 484 -9.57 0.92 -14.45
C GLY A 484 -10.60 -0.23 -14.45
N GLU A 485 -10.22 -1.44 -14.85
CA GLU A 485 -11.10 -2.61 -14.82
C GLU A 485 -11.01 -3.32 -13.47
N ALA A 486 -12.14 -3.41 -12.77
CA ALA A 486 -12.29 -4.22 -11.57
C ALA A 486 -12.52 -5.70 -11.94
N PRO A 487 -12.14 -6.65 -11.08
CA PRO A 487 -12.49 -8.05 -11.27
C PRO A 487 -14.02 -8.25 -11.39
N PRO A 488 -14.48 -9.33 -12.07
CA PRO A 488 -15.92 -9.59 -12.19
C PRO A 488 -16.55 -9.86 -10.81
N SER A 489 -17.75 -9.31 -10.61
CA SER A 489 -18.59 -9.55 -9.42
C SER A 489 -19.94 -10.14 -9.83
N GLU A 490 -20.52 -10.91 -8.92
CA GLU A 490 -21.79 -11.59 -9.10
C GLU A 490 -22.84 -11.07 -8.11
N ALA A 491 -24.11 -11.15 -8.47
CA ALA A 491 -25.18 -10.85 -7.52
C ALA A 491 -25.09 -11.79 -6.31
N ILE A 492 -25.38 -11.26 -5.12
CA ILE A 492 -25.53 -12.08 -3.93
C ILE A 492 -26.71 -13.02 -4.15
N LYS A 493 -26.60 -14.25 -3.64
CA LYS A 493 -27.69 -15.25 -3.70
C LYS A 493 -28.32 -15.48 -2.35
N LYS A 494 -27.49 -15.55 -1.30
CA LYS A 494 -27.95 -15.81 0.06
C LYS A 494 -26.91 -15.50 1.13
N VAL A 495 -27.39 -15.16 2.33
CA VAL A 495 -26.58 -14.95 3.52
C VAL A 495 -26.95 -15.95 4.62
N GLU A 496 -25.97 -16.68 5.15
CA GLU A 496 -26.16 -17.67 6.23
C GLU A 496 -25.57 -17.14 7.55
N LEU A 497 -26.40 -17.02 8.58
CA LEU A 497 -26.00 -16.82 9.97
C LEU A 497 -25.90 -18.16 10.70
N THR A 498 -24.75 -18.43 11.31
CA THR A 498 -24.56 -19.53 12.26
C THR A 498 -24.40 -18.99 13.68
N ILE A 499 -25.20 -19.50 14.62
CA ILE A 499 -25.15 -19.16 16.04
C ILE A 499 -24.62 -20.36 16.83
N LYS A 500 -23.61 -20.13 17.67
CA LYS A 500 -23.05 -21.16 18.55
C LYS A 500 -22.83 -20.63 19.97
N LYS A 501 -23.42 -21.29 20.97
CA LYS A 501 -23.12 -21.02 22.38
C LYS A 501 -21.76 -21.64 22.80
N LYS A 502 -20.94 -20.89 23.53
CA LYS A 502 -19.69 -21.38 24.12
C LYS A 502 -19.95 -22.61 24.99
N GLY A 503 -19.11 -23.64 24.86
CA GLY A 503 -19.25 -24.91 25.59
C GLY A 503 -20.33 -25.87 25.09
N LYS A 504 -21.08 -25.52 24.03
CA LYS A 504 -22.07 -26.40 23.40
C LYS A 504 -21.64 -26.83 21.99
N HIS A 505 -22.04 -28.03 21.61
CA HIS A 505 -21.75 -28.61 20.29
C HIS A 505 -22.80 -28.21 19.24
N ILE A 506 -24.04 -27.99 19.66
CA ILE A 506 -25.17 -27.63 18.79
C ILE A 506 -24.96 -26.23 18.22
N LYS A 507 -25.25 -26.08 16.93
CA LYS A 507 -25.25 -24.80 16.20
C LYS A 507 -26.62 -24.61 15.57
N ARG A 508 -27.16 -23.40 15.65
CA ARG A 508 -28.36 -22.98 14.90
C ARG A 508 -27.93 -22.27 13.63
N ARG A 509 -28.61 -22.51 12.52
CA ARG A 509 -28.40 -21.80 11.26
C ARG A 509 -29.68 -21.08 10.85
N ILE A 510 -29.53 -19.88 10.32
CA ILE A 510 -30.61 -19.02 9.86
C ILE A 510 -30.18 -18.45 8.51
N MET A 511 -31.07 -18.52 7.52
CA MET A 511 -30.90 -17.78 6.27
C MET A 511 -31.45 -16.38 6.50
N LEU A 512 -30.60 -15.37 6.35
CA LEU A 512 -31.01 -13.98 6.52
C LEU A 512 -31.62 -13.49 5.20
N PRO A 513 -32.75 -12.76 5.24
CA PRO A 513 -33.28 -12.06 4.07
C PRO A 513 -32.42 -10.82 3.77
N ALA A 514 -32.43 -10.37 2.52
CA ALA A 514 -31.98 -9.03 2.16
C ALA A 514 -32.90 -7.97 2.77
N ALA A 515 -32.37 -6.78 3.06
CA ALA A 515 -33.11 -5.71 3.71
C ALA A 515 -34.24 -5.15 2.84
N ASP A 516 -34.07 -5.13 1.52
CA ASP A 516 -35.08 -4.75 0.53
C ASP A 516 -35.99 -5.91 0.09
N GLY A 517 -35.69 -7.13 0.55
CA GLY A 517 -36.45 -8.35 0.33
C GLY A 517 -35.94 -9.25 -0.80
N LEU A 518 -34.96 -8.82 -1.62
CA LEU A 518 -34.43 -9.60 -2.74
C LEU A 518 -32.91 -9.64 -2.72
N PHE A 519 -32.33 -10.75 -3.16
CA PHE A 519 -30.89 -10.83 -3.42
C PHE A 519 -30.70 -10.75 -4.94
N ASP A 520 -30.50 -9.54 -5.46
CA ASP A 520 -30.47 -9.26 -6.90
C ASP A 520 -29.33 -8.33 -7.36
N SER A 521 -28.52 -7.85 -6.42
CA SER A 521 -27.38 -6.98 -6.68
C SER A 521 -26.07 -7.57 -6.14
N ALA A 522 -24.93 -7.02 -6.60
CA ALA A 522 -23.60 -7.42 -6.12
C ALA A 522 -23.33 -6.93 -4.68
N SER A 523 -24.11 -5.97 -4.18
CA SER A 523 -23.95 -5.38 -2.85
C SER A 523 -25.29 -5.25 -2.15
N GLU A 524 -25.46 -6.01 -1.07
CA GLU A 524 -26.72 -6.22 -0.39
C GLU A 524 -26.64 -5.86 1.09
N ALA A 525 -27.69 -5.20 1.58
CA ALA A 525 -27.85 -4.90 3.00
C ALA A 525 -28.65 -6.00 3.70
N ILE A 526 -28.32 -6.22 4.97
CA ILE A 526 -29.08 -7.08 5.90
C ILE A 526 -29.54 -6.22 7.05
N ASP A 527 -30.83 -6.26 7.36
CA ASP A 527 -31.41 -5.73 8.60
C ASP A 527 -32.33 -6.80 9.19
N TYR A 528 -31.87 -7.50 10.23
CA TYR A 528 -32.57 -8.65 10.79
C TYR A 528 -32.62 -8.59 12.32
N THR A 529 -33.83 -8.63 12.88
CA THR A 529 -34.04 -8.69 14.33
C THR A 529 -33.87 -10.10 14.86
N LEU A 530 -32.86 -10.29 15.70
CA LEU A 530 -32.58 -11.54 16.37
C LEU A 530 -33.32 -11.64 17.70
N ASP A 531 -34.25 -12.60 17.81
CA ASP A 531 -34.93 -12.94 19.07
C ASP A 531 -34.00 -13.67 20.05
N THR A 532 -33.70 -12.99 21.16
CA THR A 532 -32.88 -13.49 22.26
C THR A 532 -33.69 -13.98 23.48
N GLY A 533 -35.03 -13.92 23.45
CA GLY A 533 -35.89 -14.12 24.63
C GLY A 533 -35.76 -15.49 25.31
N ARG A 534 -35.39 -16.53 24.56
CA ARG A 534 -35.18 -17.89 25.09
C ARG A 534 -33.70 -18.23 25.33
N TRP A 535 -32.80 -17.26 25.19
CA TRP A 535 -31.39 -17.49 25.33
C TRP A 535 -31.02 -17.51 26.81
N ARG A 536 -30.10 -18.40 27.18
CA ARG A 536 -29.59 -18.50 28.57
C ARG A 536 -28.28 -17.74 28.69
N ASN A 537 -27.94 -17.26 29.88
CA ASN A 537 -26.68 -16.55 30.13
C ASN A 537 -25.46 -17.27 29.54
N GLY A 538 -24.53 -16.49 29.01
CA GLY A 538 -23.27 -16.93 28.43
C GLY A 538 -22.96 -16.30 27.08
N LYS A 539 -21.77 -16.62 26.57
CA LYS A 539 -21.23 -16.07 25.33
C LYS A 539 -21.62 -16.90 24.11
N TYR A 540 -22.07 -16.24 23.06
CA TYR A 540 -22.44 -16.78 21.77
C TYR A 540 -21.50 -16.24 20.70
N THR A 541 -21.21 -17.06 19.70
CA THR A 541 -20.51 -16.65 18.47
C THR A 541 -21.51 -16.65 17.35
N LEU A 542 -21.68 -15.48 16.74
CA LEU A 542 -22.45 -15.29 15.51
C LEU A 542 -21.45 -15.30 14.37
N THR A 543 -21.70 -16.09 13.33
CA THR A 543 -20.82 -16.19 12.16
C THR A 543 -21.66 -16.05 10.91
N LEU A 544 -21.40 -15.01 10.13
CA LEU A 544 -22.02 -14.78 8.83
C LEU A 544 -21.09 -15.25 7.72
N ARG A 545 -21.69 -15.65 6.61
CA ARG A 545 -21.05 -15.84 5.30
C ARG A 545 -22.10 -15.71 4.21
N ALA A 546 -21.69 -15.27 3.03
CA ALA A 546 -22.56 -15.15 1.89
C ALA A 546 -22.11 -16.04 0.73
N GLN A 547 -23.05 -16.32 -0.16
CA GLN A 547 -22.83 -17.01 -1.42
C GLN A 547 -23.41 -16.16 -2.54
N ASP A 548 -22.70 -16.05 -3.66
CA ASP A 548 -23.19 -15.42 -4.89
C ASP A 548 -24.02 -16.38 -5.76
N ILE A 549 -24.52 -15.87 -6.90
CA ILE A 549 -25.31 -16.63 -7.87
C ILE A 549 -24.54 -17.74 -8.57
N SER A 550 -23.22 -17.58 -8.77
CA SER A 550 -22.32 -18.61 -9.31
C SER A 550 -22.07 -19.76 -8.31
N GLY A 551 -22.38 -19.53 -7.04
CA GLY A 551 -22.24 -20.49 -5.96
C GLY A 551 -20.90 -20.41 -5.22
N GLN A 552 -20.09 -19.37 -5.42
CA GLN A 552 -18.89 -19.18 -4.59
C GLN A 552 -19.27 -18.66 -3.21
N TRP A 553 -18.57 -19.15 -2.20
CA TRP A 553 -18.71 -18.67 -0.83
C TRP A 553 -17.53 -17.79 -0.51
N GLY A 554 -17.79 -16.58 -0.02
CA GLY A 554 -16.75 -15.72 0.51
C GLY A 554 -16.31 -16.09 1.93
N THR A 555 -15.59 -15.15 2.56
CA THR A 555 -15.06 -15.39 3.91
C THR A 555 -16.16 -15.38 4.97
N LYS A 556 -15.83 -15.95 6.13
CA LYS A 556 -16.70 -15.88 7.30
C LYS A 556 -16.36 -14.62 8.08
N TYR A 557 -17.36 -13.94 8.63
CA TYR A 557 -17.18 -12.85 9.58
C TYR A 557 -17.87 -13.21 10.88
N ALA A 558 -17.17 -13.09 12.02
CA ALA A 558 -17.71 -13.45 13.31
C ALA A 558 -17.74 -12.28 14.31
N LYS A 559 -18.81 -12.23 15.11
CA LYS A 559 -18.95 -11.37 16.29
C LYS A 559 -19.34 -12.20 17.51
N TYR A 560 -19.02 -11.70 18.69
CA TYR A 560 -19.52 -12.25 19.94
C TYR A 560 -20.80 -11.53 20.36
N LEU A 561 -21.66 -12.26 21.07
CA LEU A 561 -22.85 -11.74 21.73
C LEU A 561 -22.91 -12.37 23.12
N THR A 562 -23.01 -11.58 24.19
CA THR A 562 -23.07 -12.09 25.56
C THR A 562 -24.45 -11.87 26.13
N ILE A 563 -25.09 -12.94 26.59
CA ILE A 563 -26.33 -12.84 27.36
C ILE A 563 -26.00 -12.88 28.85
N ASP A 564 -26.44 -11.88 29.61
CA ASP A 564 -26.40 -11.88 31.06
C ASP A 564 -27.66 -11.21 31.64
N ASN A 565 -28.42 -11.93 32.44
CA ASN A 565 -29.70 -11.46 32.96
C ASN A 565 -29.57 -10.61 34.23
N SER A 566 -28.35 -10.42 34.75
CA SER A 566 -28.10 -9.55 35.91
C SER A 566 -27.74 -8.12 35.55
N VAL A 567 -27.48 -7.81 34.28
CA VAL A 567 -27.17 -6.45 33.84
C VAL A 567 -28.44 -5.70 33.45
N ASP A 568 -28.40 -4.37 33.54
CA ASP A 568 -29.39 -3.52 32.90
C ASP A 568 -28.95 -3.27 31.44
N ALA A 569 -29.90 -3.12 30.52
CA ALA A 569 -29.63 -2.88 29.10
C ALA A 569 -30.25 -1.56 28.60
N THR A 570 -30.49 -0.62 29.50
CA THR A 570 -30.75 0.76 29.11
C THR A 570 -29.48 1.33 28.50
N ASN A 571 -29.56 1.73 27.22
CA ASN A 571 -28.50 2.41 26.48
C ASN A 571 -29.18 3.37 25.51
N GLU A 572 -28.69 4.61 25.44
CA GLU A 572 -29.14 5.58 24.44
C GLU A 572 -28.24 5.53 23.20
N THR A 573 -28.69 6.06 22.06
CA THR A 573 -27.80 6.14 20.88
C THR A 573 -26.83 7.30 21.11
N PRO A 574 -25.52 7.13 20.84
CA PRO A 574 -24.56 8.20 21.04
C PRO A 574 -24.86 9.40 20.13
N VAL A 575 -24.37 10.57 20.50
CA VAL A 575 -24.47 11.80 19.70
C VAL A 575 -23.07 12.18 19.23
N ALA A 576 -22.86 12.10 17.92
CA ALA A 576 -21.60 12.50 17.29
C ALA A 576 -21.50 14.03 17.30
N ASP A 577 -20.42 14.52 17.90
CA ASP A 577 -20.06 15.93 17.85
C ASP A 577 -18.55 16.11 17.84
N PHE A 578 -18.09 17.20 17.25
CA PHE A 578 -16.67 17.52 17.16
C PHE A 578 -16.41 19.01 17.00
N THR A 579 -15.20 19.39 17.39
CA THR A 579 -14.59 20.66 17.04
C THR A 579 -13.48 20.43 16.02
N LEU A 580 -13.15 21.50 15.30
CA LEU A 580 -12.07 21.48 14.32
C LEU A 580 -11.25 22.75 14.41
N GLN A 581 -9.96 22.64 14.13
CA GLN A 581 -9.05 23.76 14.00
C GLN A 581 -8.11 23.50 12.83
N CYS A 582 -8.09 24.40 11.85
CA CYS A 582 -7.25 24.29 10.68
C CYS A 582 -6.25 25.45 10.60
N GLY A 583 -5.05 25.17 10.09
CA GLY A 583 -4.04 26.16 9.75
C GLY A 583 -2.88 25.52 8.99
N TYR A 584 -2.37 26.21 7.97
CA TYR A 584 -1.17 25.80 7.21
C TYR A 584 -1.23 24.37 6.64
N GLY A 585 -2.33 23.99 5.96
CA GLY A 585 -2.46 22.66 5.34
C GLY A 585 -2.65 21.51 6.34
N ILE A 586 -2.85 21.80 7.62
CA ILE A 586 -3.12 20.81 8.66
C ILE A 586 -4.43 21.15 9.35
N CYS A 587 -5.30 20.16 9.51
CA CYS A 587 -6.51 20.28 10.31
C CYS A 587 -6.48 19.28 11.46
N GLY A 588 -6.59 19.79 12.68
CA GLY A 588 -6.88 19.01 13.87
C GLY A 588 -8.39 18.86 14.06
N PHE A 589 -8.85 17.63 14.25
CA PHE A 589 -10.24 17.29 14.53
C PHE A 589 -10.34 16.59 15.88
N ASP A 590 -11.27 17.05 16.70
CA ASP A 590 -11.44 16.57 18.07
C ASP A 590 -12.88 16.15 18.33
N GLY A 591 -13.09 14.84 18.49
CA GLY A 591 -14.38 14.22 18.75
C GLY A 591 -14.80 14.22 20.23
N THR A 592 -14.05 14.85 21.14
CA THR A 592 -14.37 14.89 22.59
C THR A 592 -15.71 15.55 22.92
N ALA A 593 -16.27 16.35 22.01
CA ALA A 593 -17.61 16.91 22.15
C ALA A 593 -18.73 15.87 22.00
N SER A 594 -18.43 14.69 21.42
CA SER A 594 -19.39 13.58 21.29
C SER A 594 -19.86 13.12 22.66
N GLN A 595 -21.16 12.84 22.78
CA GLN A 595 -21.79 12.50 24.05
C GLN A 595 -22.41 11.11 23.99
N ASP A 596 -22.38 10.44 25.13
CA ASP A 596 -23.06 9.18 25.37
C ASP A 596 -23.45 9.08 26.86
N ASP A 597 -24.22 8.08 27.25
CA ASP A 597 -24.69 7.88 28.63
C ASP A 597 -23.63 7.31 29.60
N GLY A 598 -22.35 7.54 29.30
CA GLY A 598 -21.18 7.18 30.12
C GLY A 598 -20.28 6.10 29.52
N GLU A 599 -20.50 5.73 28.26
CA GLU A 599 -19.78 4.64 27.61
C GLU A 599 -18.51 5.05 26.87
N GLY A 600 -17.65 4.04 26.61
CA GLY A 600 -16.46 4.21 25.78
C GLY A 600 -16.79 4.19 24.28
N LEU A 601 -16.77 5.37 23.65
CA LEU A 601 -16.94 5.53 22.21
C LEU A 601 -15.72 5.07 21.41
N THR A 602 -15.98 4.60 20.19
CA THR A 602 -14.98 4.46 19.13
C THR A 602 -15.23 5.49 18.04
N TYR A 603 -14.17 6.00 17.42
CA TYR A 603 -14.20 7.15 16.53
C TYR A 603 -13.60 6.78 15.18
N ARG A 604 -14.35 7.04 14.10
CA ARG A 604 -13.89 6.87 12.72
C ARG A 604 -14.23 8.13 11.94
N TRP A 605 -13.21 8.73 11.35
CA TRP A 605 -13.31 9.92 10.52
C TRP A 605 -13.17 9.54 9.05
N THR A 606 -14.01 10.10 8.21
CA THR A 606 -13.88 10.00 6.75
C THR A 606 -13.70 11.42 6.23
N PHE A 607 -12.61 11.65 5.50
CA PHE A 607 -12.28 12.94 4.91
C PHE A 607 -12.19 12.78 3.40
N GLU A 608 -13.08 13.46 2.68
CA GLU A 608 -13.33 13.23 1.25
C GLU A 608 -13.29 14.57 0.50
N GLY A 609 -12.56 14.61 -0.61
CA GLY A 609 -12.51 15.72 -1.58
C GLY A 609 -12.28 15.15 -2.98
N GLU A 610 -12.22 16.01 -4.02
CA GLU A 610 -12.18 15.56 -5.42
C GLU A 610 -11.07 14.55 -5.74
N ARG A 611 -9.89 14.71 -5.12
CA ARG A 611 -8.72 13.80 -5.28
C ARG A 611 -8.16 13.31 -3.96
N PHE A 612 -8.87 13.51 -2.87
CA PHE A 612 -8.43 13.12 -1.53
C PHE A 612 -9.47 12.22 -0.89
N TYR A 613 -9.06 11.05 -0.43
CA TYR A 613 -9.89 10.18 0.38
C TYR A 613 -9.04 9.56 1.48
N GLY A 614 -9.40 9.86 2.73
CA GLY A 614 -8.71 9.36 3.91
C GLY A 614 -9.69 8.85 4.97
N ILE A 615 -9.36 7.72 5.57
CA ILE A 615 -10.06 7.21 6.75
C ILE A 615 -9.08 7.27 7.92
N TYR A 616 -9.49 7.96 8.98
CA TYR A 616 -8.69 8.13 10.19
C TYR A 616 -9.42 7.57 11.41
N HIS A 617 -8.67 7.09 12.39
CA HIS A 617 -9.22 6.48 13.60
C HIS A 617 -8.62 7.13 14.84
N GLY A 618 -9.42 7.25 15.89
CA GLY A 618 -9.01 7.88 17.14
C GLY A 618 -9.90 9.05 17.51
N GLN A 619 -9.95 9.37 18.81
CA GLN A 619 -10.78 10.45 19.34
C GLN A 619 -10.36 11.82 18.82
N GLN A 620 -9.05 12.01 18.65
CA GLN A 620 -8.44 13.17 18.03
C GLN A 620 -7.62 12.70 16.84
N VAL A 621 -7.74 13.39 15.72
CA VAL A 621 -6.95 13.11 14.51
C VAL A 621 -6.41 14.40 13.94
N GLU A 622 -5.21 14.31 13.38
CA GLU A 622 -4.60 15.37 12.60
C GLU A 622 -4.55 14.89 11.17
N ILE A 623 -5.07 15.70 10.24
CA ILE A 623 -5.12 15.40 8.82
C ILE A 623 -4.33 16.47 8.09
N GLU A 624 -3.28 16.05 7.41
CA GLU A 624 -2.52 16.87 6.48
C GLU A 624 -3.20 16.82 5.11
N TYR A 625 -3.50 17.99 4.54
CA TYR A 625 -4.10 18.16 3.23
C TYR A 625 -3.33 19.23 2.46
N PHE A 626 -3.11 18.99 1.17
CA PHE A 626 -2.17 19.81 0.39
C PHE A 626 -2.85 20.70 -0.64
N SER A 627 -4.13 20.46 -0.94
CA SER A 627 -4.85 21.23 -1.95
C SER A 627 -5.95 22.05 -1.30
N ALA A 628 -6.13 23.28 -1.77
CA ALA A 628 -7.39 23.95 -1.49
C ALA A 628 -8.55 23.20 -2.15
N GLY A 629 -9.71 23.29 -1.53
CA GLY A 629 -10.90 22.68 -2.10
C GLY A 629 -12.04 22.53 -1.10
N ASN A 630 -13.13 21.98 -1.63
CA ASN A 630 -14.28 21.59 -0.83
C ASN A 630 -14.11 20.15 -0.37
N TYR A 631 -14.13 19.98 0.93
CA TYR A 631 -14.03 18.69 1.59
C TYR A 631 -15.29 18.39 2.39
N SER A 632 -15.61 17.10 2.48
CA SER A 632 -16.59 16.55 3.39
C SER A 632 -15.86 15.80 4.50
N LEU A 633 -16.08 16.20 5.75
CA LEU A 633 -15.61 15.47 6.92
C LEU A 633 -16.79 14.82 7.62
N THR A 634 -16.76 13.51 7.77
CA THR A 634 -17.75 12.75 8.52
C THR A 634 -17.12 12.06 9.72
N LEU A 635 -17.52 12.46 10.93
CA LEU A 635 -17.27 11.71 12.17
C LEU A 635 -18.36 10.65 12.34
N GLN A 636 -17.97 9.40 12.52
CA GLN A 636 -18.82 8.33 13.01
C GLN A 636 -18.36 7.91 14.41
N VAL A 637 -19.28 7.94 15.38
CA VAL A 637 -19.07 7.35 16.70
C VAL A 637 -19.88 6.06 16.85
N GLU A 638 -19.30 5.05 17.50
CA GLU A 638 -19.98 3.81 17.89
C GLU A 638 -19.76 3.55 19.38
N ASP A 639 -20.85 3.27 20.11
CA ASP A 639 -20.84 2.96 21.54
C ASP A 639 -20.43 1.50 21.83
N SER A 640 -20.62 1.04 23.06
CA SER A 640 -20.30 -0.33 23.43
C SER A 640 -21.44 -1.31 23.14
N TYR A 641 -22.67 -0.83 22.86
CA TYR A 641 -23.84 -1.62 22.46
C TYR A 641 -24.03 -1.72 20.93
N GLY A 642 -23.14 -1.12 20.14
CA GLY A 642 -23.13 -1.16 18.68
C GLY A 642 -24.08 -0.16 18.02
N TYR A 643 -24.60 0.82 18.75
CA TYR A 643 -25.31 1.96 18.14
C TYR A 643 -24.30 2.94 17.55
N ARG A 644 -24.68 3.57 16.44
CA ARG A 644 -23.85 4.53 15.73
C ARG A 644 -24.58 5.83 15.52
N ASN A 645 -23.82 6.91 15.54
CA ASN A 645 -24.26 8.20 15.05
C ASN A 645 -23.16 8.84 14.20
N ILE A 646 -23.57 9.71 13.28
CA ILE A 646 -22.66 10.44 12.40
C ILE A 646 -22.91 11.93 12.49
N LYS A 647 -21.85 12.72 12.35
CA LYS A 647 -21.91 14.16 12.10
C LYS A 647 -21.02 14.49 10.91
N THR A 648 -21.57 15.21 9.95
CA THR A 648 -20.84 15.67 8.76
C THR A 648 -20.69 17.18 8.80
N ALA A 649 -19.51 17.67 8.40
CA ALA A 649 -19.26 19.08 8.12
C ALA A 649 -18.67 19.22 6.71
N HIS A 650 -19.08 20.28 6.01
CA HIS A 650 -18.45 20.70 4.77
C HIS A 650 -17.39 21.75 5.10
N LEU A 651 -16.19 21.56 4.57
CA LEU A 651 -15.02 22.38 4.84
C LEU A 651 -14.52 22.94 3.52
N GLU A 652 -14.58 24.26 3.37
CA GLU A 652 -13.82 24.95 2.33
C GLU A 652 -12.47 25.28 2.96
N LEU A 653 -11.42 24.58 2.51
CA LEU A 653 -10.09 24.73 3.08
C LEU A 653 -9.22 25.51 2.12
N ASP A 654 -8.63 26.59 2.62
CA ASP A 654 -7.68 27.47 1.91
C ASP A 654 -6.28 26.85 1.86
N GLY A 655 -6.18 25.54 1.58
CA GLY A 655 -4.89 24.86 1.37
C GLY A 655 -4.08 25.47 0.23
N LEU A 656 -2.97 24.84 -0.18
CA LEU A 656 -2.18 25.38 -1.29
C LEU A 656 -3.01 25.37 -2.58
N ARG A 657 -3.17 26.55 -3.17
CA ARG A 657 -3.84 26.79 -4.44
C ARG A 657 -2.77 26.87 -5.51
N PRO A 658 -2.80 25.99 -6.52
CA PRO A 658 -1.92 26.15 -7.67
C PRO A 658 -2.06 27.54 -8.28
N PRO A 659 -0.97 28.10 -8.83
CA PRO A 659 -1.03 29.34 -9.55
C PRO A 659 -1.95 29.21 -10.78
N VAL A 660 -2.52 30.31 -11.25
CA VAL A 660 -3.31 30.36 -12.47
C VAL A 660 -2.42 30.84 -13.61
N GLY A 661 -2.04 29.92 -14.50
CA GLY A 661 -1.29 30.21 -15.71
C GLY A 661 -2.20 30.79 -16.79
N LEU A 662 -1.85 31.99 -17.26
CA LEU A 662 -2.49 32.68 -18.37
C LEU A 662 -1.42 33.35 -19.22
N PHE A 663 -1.56 33.27 -20.53
CA PHE A 663 -0.75 34.06 -21.43
C PHE A 663 -1.51 34.49 -22.69
N ASP A 664 -1.10 35.62 -23.23
CA ASP A 664 -1.44 36.07 -24.58
C ASP A 664 -0.20 36.02 -25.47
N TYR A 665 -0.42 36.01 -26.79
CA TYR A 665 0.68 36.03 -27.76
C TYR A 665 0.35 36.93 -28.97
N GLN A 666 1.39 37.48 -29.58
CA GLN A 666 1.31 38.20 -30.85
C GLN A 666 2.49 37.82 -31.73
N CYS A 667 2.23 37.41 -32.98
CA CYS A 667 3.26 37.01 -33.92
C CYS A 667 3.46 38.06 -35.03
N ASN A 668 4.72 38.35 -35.35
CA ASN A 668 5.14 39.10 -36.52
C ASN A 668 6.10 38.21 -37.34
N GLY A 669 5.57 37.61 -38.40
CA GLY A 669 6.25 36.56 -39.14
C GLY A 669 6.53 35.36 -38.25
N LEU A 670 7.79 34.91 -38.24
CA LEU A 670 8.25 33.78 -37.44
C LEU A 670 8.52 34.11 -35.97
N THR A 671 8.46 35.38 -35.57
CA THR A 671 8.78 35.82 -34.21
C THR A 671 7.49 36.15 -33.47
N CYS A 672 7.27 35.53 -32.31
CA CYS A 672 6.10 35.78 -31.47
C CYS A 672 6.54 36.32 -30.10
N ASP A 673 5.85 37.37 -29.66
CA ASP A 673 5.93 37.91 -28.31
C ASP A 673 4.85 37.26 -27.45
N PHE A 674 5.23 36.81 -26.26
CA PHE A 674 4.37 36.16 -25.26
C PHE A 674 4.31 37.03 -24.01
N ASP A 675 3.09 37.23 -23.50
CA ASP A 675 2.83 38.00 -22.29
C ASP A 675 2.03 37.17 -21.28
N SER A 676 2.70 36.77 -20.19
CA SER A 676 2.10 36.01 -19.08
C SER A 676 1.79 36.88 -17.86
N SER A 677 1.77 38.22 -18.01
CA SER A 677 1.50 39.14 -16.90
C SER A 677 0.10 39.00 -16.28
N ALA A 678 -0.83 38.36 -16.99
CA ALA A 678 -2.15 38.01 -16.46
C ALA A 678 -2.13 36.80 -15.52
N SER A 679 -1.04 36.03 -15.48
CA SER A 679 -0.90 34.92 -14.53
C SER A 679 -0.83 35.44 -13.10
N TYR A 680 -1.46 34.72 -12.16
CA TYR A 680 -1.48 35.11 -10.75
C TYR A 680 -1.50 33.87 -9.85
N ASP A 681 -1.04 34.03 -8.62
CA ASP A 681 -1.19 33.01 -7.59
C ASP A 681 -2.27 33.47 -6.59
N PRO A 682 -3.34 32.69 -6.37
CA PRO A 682 -4.36 33.00 -5.38
C PRO A 682 -3.87 33.11 -3.93
N ASP A 683 -2.80 32.41 -3.52
CA ASP A 683 -2.36 32.35 -2.12
C ASP A 683 -0.88 32.68 -1.88
N GLY A 684 -0.19 33.14 -2.90
CA GLY A 684 1.21 33.49 -2.83
C GLY A 684 1.70 34.31 -4.02
N GLU A 685 2.91 34.01 -4.47
CA GLU A 685 3.61 34.71 -5.54
C GLU A 685 4.18 33.71 -6.55
N ILE A 686 4.11 34.05 -7.83
CA ILE A 686 4.74 33.26 -8.90
C ILE A 686 6.26 33.43 -8.84
N ILE A 687 6.98 32.34 -8.56
CA ILE A 687 8.45 32.31 -8.52
C ILE A 687 9.08 31.76 -9.80
N GLY A 688 8.31 31.09 -10.66
CA GLY A 688 8.83 30.41 -11.84
C GLY A 688 7.87 30.42 -13.03
N ARG A 689 8.44 30.52 -14.24
CA ARG A 689 7.73 30.45 -15.52
C ARG A 689 8.53 29.60 -16.49
N TYR A 690 7.90 28.60 -17.08
CA TYR A 690 8.53 27.66 -18.02
C TYR A 690 7.67 27.51 -19.27
N TRP A 691 8.33 27.47 -20.42
CA TRP A 691 7.69 27.44 -21.73
C TRP A 691 8.21 26.28 -22.56
N GLN A 692 7.32 25.66 -23.33
CA GLN A 692 7.64 24.64 -24.30
C GLN A 692 7.05 25.08 -25.65
N PHE A 693 7.89 25.28 -26.66
CA PHE A 693 7.51 25.83 -27.96
C PHE A 693 7.35 24.72 -29.03
N GLY A 694 6.55 23.72 -28.71
CA GLY A 694 6.29 22.53 -29.53
C GLY A 694 6.40 21.24 -28.72
N SER A 695 5.60 20.22 -29.07
CA SER A 695 5.45 18.97 -28.29
C SER A 695 6.76 18.23 -27.99
N ASP A 696 7.76 18.40 -28.85
CA ASP A 696 9.03 17.66 -28.79
C ASP A 696 10.20 18.54 -28.32
N THR A 697 9.91 19.73 -27.77
CA THR A 697 10.92 20.67 -27.26
C THR A 697 11.03 20.56 -25.73
N PRO A 698 12.18 20.84 -25.11
CA PRO A 698 12.29 20.88 -23.65
C PRO A 698 11.59 22.12 -23.07
N PHE A 699 11.19 22.06 -21.80
CA PHE A 699 10.77 23.25 -21.07
C PHE A 699 11.96 24.19 -20.83
N GLU A 700 11.80 25.46 -21.16
CA GLU A 700 12.80 26.51 -20.96
C GLU A 700 12.28 27.58 -19.97
N PRO A 701 13.13 28.08 -19.04
CA PRO A 701 12.73 29.16 -18.15
C PRO A 701 12.50 30.45 -18.96
N GLY A 702 11.39 31.15 -18.68
CA GLY A 702 11.01 32.39 -19.35
C GLY A 702 10.79 33.54 -18.38
N ALA A 703 10.93 34.76 -18.89
CA ALA A 703 10.46 35.95 -18.17
C ALA A 703 8.93 36.10 -18.30
N GLU A 704 8.34 37.00 -17.51
CA GLU A 704 6.91 37.33 -17.61
C GLU A 704 6.50 37.73 -19.04
N LYS A 705 7.37 38.50 -19.71
CA LYS A 705 7.25 38.84 -21.12
C LYS A 705 8.50 38.35 -21.84
N MET A 706 8.31 37.61 -22.93
CA MET A 706 9.43 37.06 -23.69
C MET A 706 9.10 36.95 -25.17
N THR A 707 10.14 36.76 -25.98
CA THR A 707 10.03 36.61 -27.43
C THR A 707 10.63 35.26 -27.83
N HIS A 708 9.96 34.54 -28.72
CA HIS A 708 10.46 33.31 -29.32
C HIS A 708 10.38 33.39 -30.85
N THR A 709 11.38 32.86 -31.55
CA THR A 709 11.40 32.81 -33.02
C THR A 709 11.37 31.37 -33.50
N PHE A 710 10.31 31.03 -34.22
CA PHE A 710 10.08 29.71 -34.78
C PHE A 710 10.91 29.49 -36.06
N PRO A 711 11.35 28.27 -36.34
CA PRO A 711 12.19 28.00 -37.51
C PRO A 711 11.43 28.07 -38.84
N GLN A 712 10.10 27.88 -38.81
CA GLN A 712 9.24 27.88 -40.00
C GLN A 712 7.80 28.25 -39.63
N ALA A 713 7.01 28.63 -40.64
CA ALA A 713 5.58 28.83 -40.48
C ALA A 713 4.86 27.48 -40.23
N GLY A 714 3.85 27.48 -39.37
CA GLY A 714 3.10 26.29 -38.99
C GLY A 714 2.26 26.49 -37.73
N GLU A 715 1.56 25.42 -37.34
CA GLU A 715 0.87 25.34 -36.05
C GLU A 715 1.82 24.79 -35.00
N TYR A 716 1.91 25.45 -33.84
CA TYR A 716 2.74 25.03 -32.72
C TYR A 716 1.86 24.91 -31.47
N MET A 717 1.96 23.78 -30.78
CA MET A 717 1.38 23.63 -29.44
C MET A 717 2.35 24.21 -28.42
N ILE A 718 1.92 25.25 -27.72
CA ILE A 718 2.68 25.88 -26.65
C ILE A 718 2.21 25.31 -25.34
N ALA A 719 3.12 24.74 -24.54
CA ALA A 719 2.85 24.44 -23.15
C ALA A 719 3.48 25.53 -22.27
N PHE A 720 2.72 26.05 -21.32
CA PHE A 720 3.18 27.07 -20.38
C PHE A 720 2.91 26.61 -18.96
N VAL A 721 3.93 26.71 -18.11
CA VAL A 721 3.89 26.33 -16.70
C VAL A 721 4.25 27.53 -15.83
N VAL A 722 3.40 27.82 -14.86
CA VAL A 722 3.68 28.74 -13.75
C VAL A 722 3.88 27.95 -12.47
N ILE A 723 4.81 28.43 -11.63
CA ILE A 723 5.15 27.83 -10.33
C ILE A 723 5.11 28.91 -9.26
N ASP A 724 4.48 28.61 -8.14
CA ASP A 724 4.37 29.51 -6.99
C ASP A 724 5.47 29.30 -5.93
N ASN A 725 5.48 30.15 -4.91
CA ASN A 725 6.40 30.08 -3.76
C ASN A 725 6.14 28.90 -2.81
N HIS A 726 5.10 28.11 -3.06
CA HIS A 726 4.81 26.83 -2.41
C HIS A 726 5.21 25.63 -3.28
N TYR A 727 5.74 25.88 -4.49
CA TYR A 727 6.14 24.92 -5.50
C TYR A 727 4.97 24.10 -6.08
N GLU A 728 3.73 24.60 -5.96
CA GLU A 728 2.63 24.11 -6.78
C GLU A 728 2.73 24.71 -8.18
N PHE A 729 2.16 24.02 -9.16
CA PHE A 729 2.26 24.42 -10.56
C PHE A 729 0.95 24.23 -11.31
N HIS A 730 0.79 25.02 -12.37
CA HIS A 730 -0.29 24.86 -13.33
C HIS A 730 0.28 24.91 -14.74
N GLU A 731 -0.05 23.89 -15.51
CA GLU A 731 0.31 23.73 -16.90
C GLU A 731 -0.91 23.99 -17.79
N ILE A 732 -0.75 24.86 -18.79
CA ILE A 732 -1.76 25.15 -19.81
C ILE A 732 -1.20 24.91 -21.22
N TYR A 733 -2.07 24.50 -22.13
CA TYR A 733 -1.73 24.29 -23.55
C TYR A 733 -2.53 25.22 -24.44
N GLN A 734 -1.87 25.84 -25.40
CA GLN A 734 -2.53 26.63 -26.46
C GLN A 734 -1.84 26.38 -27.80
N THR A 735 -2.63 26.05 -28.82
CA THR A 735 -2.14 25.97 -30.20
C THR A 735 -2.10 27.38 -30.79
N ILE A 736 -0.96 27.74 -31.40
CA ILE A 736 -0.77 29.03 -32.07
C ILE A 736 -0.38 28.81 -33.54
N SER A 737 -0.87 29.68 -34.41
CA SER A 737 -0.51 29.74 -35.83
C SER A 737 0.61 30.75 -36.06
N VAL A 738 1.74 30.30 -36.59
CA VAL A 738 2.87 31.14 -37.00
C VAL A 738 2.89 31.20 -38.53
N VAL A 739 2.89 32.39 -39.11
CA VAL A 739 2.84 32.59 -40.56
C VAL A 739 4.11 33.27 -41.06
N ASN A 740 4.47 33.03 -42.32
CA ASN A 740 5.51 33.84 -42.96
C ASN A 740 4.95 35.25 -43.21
N ASN A 741 5.80 36.26 -43.06
CA ASN A 741 5.47 37.65 -43.41
C ASN A 741 5.23 37.83 -44.91
#